data_AF-A0A9W3B8T9-F1
#
_entry.id   AF-A0A9W3B8T9-F1
#
_cell.length_a   1.000
_cell.length_b   1.000
_cell.length_c   1.000
_cell.angle_alpha   90.00
_cell.angle_beta   90.00
_cell.angle_gamma   90.00
#
_symmetry.space_group_name_H-M   'P 1'
#
loop_
_entity.id
_entity.type
_entity.pdbx_description
1 polymer ?
#
loop_
_entity_poly.entity_id
_entity_poly.type
_entity_poly.pdbx_seq_one_letter_code
_entity_poly.pdbx_strand_id
1 'polypeptide(L)'
;MGMFPGAKVSRGKHWTWTDQDGGNGQTGLVQKLRDFKSRFRSIAEVIWSNGSCNEYRLGYCGQVDLKCIEAAGGGYYYRNHLPVLRKCKLSPQKLKIGDTVKCVVGVDKLKELQEDHGGWNECMEMNINQTGIIEKLHYDQIQVKYDASTQWWFNQVAFEKVSNDEDTVTIVPGLRVVRGPDWAWGNQDGGEGHLGTVVVERSGSCGKWISVIWDNGSENCYTADTKSAYDLCVLDSGPSGVKHEGIQCDCCLVCPLMGTRWKCTSCFDFDLCSACYHGNQHDVTHPFWRYDHPDGRRFLLTSRINKRRIESKGIFQDAKVVRGKHWEWNTQDAGNPAEGSVLEIKPWNKDSSKSAARVKWENGTTNTYRLGFRGKVDLKCVIPASGGHFYKTHLQVLGKRETTPCLFELDDAVSCMFSVEQMKLLQRSHGGWTDAMSQYIPQNGKVVEIDGDGDVRVEYVDGIKWTFNPESLCKSKELKNFTRSPMDSEAVRTILDLGFDRDLVQKVVWRTFFTSQTYFSETELLLNTILDETNTQNTRADTCTLNLRTDSEHSTSSESNLDSNHLAATNSSPCPASLTPASATTTVSKESTATPDDDQTLAEKYRQLMEERQCKICMEVDARMTFVPCGHLVSCEVCSSQLKQCPMCRSDIEKVVKTYLV
;
A
#
# COMPACT_ATOMS: atom_id res chain seq x y z
N MET A 1 26.66 -41.69 21.92
CA MET A 1 26.28 -43.10 21.73
C MET A 1 25.70 -43.29 20.35
N GLY A 2 25.97 -44.40 19.67
CA GLY A 2 25.44 -44.67 18.33
C GLY A 2 26.04 -45.94 17.71
N MET A 3 25.92 -46.08 16.39
CA MET A 3 26.46 -47.21 15.61
C MET A 3 27.94 -46.98 15.27
N PHE A 4 28.74 -46.77 16.32
CA PHE A 4 30.19 -46.59 16.25
C PHE A 4 30.92 -47.94 16.39
N PRO A 5 32.25 -48.02 16.17
CA PRO A 5 33.01 -49.23 16.44
C PRO A 5 32.73 -49.83 17.83
N GLY A 6 32.47 -51.13 17.88
CA GLY A 6 32.02 -51.86 19.06
C GLY A 6 30.49 -51.94 19.23
N ALA A 7 29.68 -51.23 18.43
CA ALA A 7 28.22 -51.28 18.55
C ALA A 7 27.67 -52.63 18.04
N LYS A 8 26.71 -53.21 18.78
CA LYS A 8 26.02 -54.44 18.40
C LYS A 8 24.81 -54.13 17.52
N VAL A 9 24.68 -54.85 16.41
CA VAL A 9 23.71 -54.56 15.34
C VAL A 9 23.01 -55.82 14.82
N SER A 10 21.86 -55.64 14.18
CA SER A 10 21.16 -56.64 13.36
C SER A 10 20.71 -56.03 12.03
N ARG A 11 19.99 -56.80 11.19
CA ARG A 11 19.26 -56.24 10.03
C ARG A 11 18.41 -55.03 10.42
N GLY A 12 18.47 -54.00 9.58
CA GLY A 12 17.68 -52.77 9.65
C GLY A 12 16.67 -52.66 8.50
N LYS A 13 16.00 -51.51 8.43
CA LYS A 13 14.81 -51.31 7.57
C LYS A 13 15.07 -51.51 6.07
N HIS A 14 16.29 -51.23 5.59
CA HIS A 14 16.61 -51.23 4.15
C HIS A 14 17.50 -52.41 3.73
N TRP A 15 17.57 -53.46 4.56
CA TRP A 15 18.37 -54.65 4.30
C TRP A 15 17.95 -55.36 3.00
N THR A 16 18.88 -55.46 2.05
CA THR A 16 18.72 -56.17 0.77
C THR A 16 19.76 -57.28 0.58
N TRP A 17 20.56 -57.57 1.61
CA TRP A 17 21.82 -58.34 1.52
C TRP A 17 21.66 -59.82 1.87
N THR A 18 20.55 -60.41 1.42
CA THR A 18 20.14 -61.81 1.66
C THR A 18 20.43 -62.27 3.11
N ASP A 19 21.22 -63.33 3.29
CA ASP A 19 21.57 -63.93 4.60
C ASP A 19 23.07 -63.84 4.90
N GLN A 20 23.74 -62.79 4.43
CA GLN A 20 25.17 -62.53 4.74
C GLN A 20 25.49 -62.51 6.25
N ASP A 21 24.52 -62.09 7.07
CA ASP A 21 24.57 -62.08 8.53
C ASP A 21 24.40 -63.46 9.19
N GLY A 22 24.03 -64.49 8.42
CA GLY A 22 23.73 -65.83 8.91
C GLY A 22 22.25 -66.08 9.22
N GLY A 23 21.35 -65.20 8.76
CA GLY A 23 19.90 -65.40 8.86
C GLY A 23 19.21 -64.44 9.82
N ASN A 24 17.87 -64.39 9.74
CA ASN A 24 17.06 -63.46 10.54
C ASN A 24 17.24 -63.69 12.05
N GLY A 25 17.53 -62.62 12.79
CA GLY A 25 17.79 -62.66 14.24
C GLY A 25 19.27 -62.72 14.63
N GLN A 26 20.20 -62.91 13.69
CA GLN A 26 21.63 -62.83 13.98
C GLN A 26 22.08 -61.41 14.35
N THR A 27 23.23 -61.32 15.02
CA THR A 27 23.81 -60.05 15.46
C THR A 27 25.28 -59.93 15.11
N GLY A 28 25.72 -58.74 14.74
CA GLY A 28 27.11 -58.42 14.43
C GLY A 28 27.64 -57.27 15.26
N LEU A 29 28.94 -57.02 15.14
CA LEU A 29 29.65 -55.89 15.74
C LEU A 29 30.17 -54.97 14.64
N VAL A 30 29.88 -53.67 14.75
CA VAL A 30 30.50 -52.66 13.90
C VAL A 30 31.99 -52.62 14.20
N GLN A 31 32.84 -52.94 13.22
CA GLN A 31 34.29 -52.87 13.35
C GLN A 31 34.82 -51.48 13.01
N LYS A 32 34.35 -50.89 11.90
CA LYS A 32 34.78 -49.57 11.42
C LYS A 32 33.64 -48.81 10.74
N LEU A 33 33.76 -47.49 10.71
CA LEU A 33 32.99 -46.62 9.84
C LEU A 33 33.87 -46.14 8.70
N ARG A 34 33.34 -46.15 7.48
CA ARG A 34 34.06 -45.89 6.23
C ARG A 34 33.33 -44.87 5.37
N ASP A 35 34.11 -44.16 4.57
CA ASP A 35 33.64 -43.15 3.64
C ASP A 35 33.33 -43.80 2.28
N PHE A 36 32.23 -43.39 1.64
CA PHE A 36 31.85 -43.93 0.33
C PHE A 36 31.42 -42.80 -0.60
N LYS A 37 32.05 -42.72 -1.78
CA LYS A 37 31.85 -41.63 -2.77
C LYS A 37 31.85 -40.24 -2.11
N SER A 38 32.89 -39.95 -1.34
CA SER A 38 33.09 -38.70 -0.59
C SER A 38 32.00 -38.37 0.44
N ARG A 39 31.17 -39.34 0.85
CA ARG A 39 30.22 -39.20 1.97
C ARG A 39 30.81 -39.80 3.24
N PHE A 40 31.24 -38.93 4.14
CA PHE A 40 31.89 -39.25 5.41
C PHE A 40 31.10 -40.26 6.25
N ARG A 41 31.74 -41.35 6.68
CA ARG A 41 31.21 -42.41 7.56
C ARG A 41 29.86 -42.99 7.16
N SER A 42 29.55 -43.01 5.86
CA SER A 42 28.25 -43.44 5.33
C SER A 42 28.11 -44.96 5.14
N ILE A 43 29.17 -45.72 5.41
CA ILE A 43 29.19 -47.19 5.45
C ILE A 43 29.75 -47.68 6.80
N ALA A 44 29.22 -48.81 7.29
CA ALA A 44 29.80 -49.59 8.39
C ALA A 44 30.31 -50.95 7.90
N GLU A 45 31.53 -51.29 8.31
CA GLU A 45 32.12 -52.63 8.22
C GLU A 45 31.67 -53.41 9.46
N VAL A 46 30.97 -54.52 9.28
CA VAL A 46 30.37 -55.34 10.36
C VAL A 46 30.90 -56.76 10.30
N ILE A 47 31.38 -57.26 11.44
CA ILE A 47 31.68 -58.68 11.64
C ILE A 47 30.46 -59.33 12.30
N TRP A 48 29.87 -60.33 11.66
CA TRP A 48 28.69 -61.05 12.13
C TRP A 48 29.05 -62.25 13.01
N SER A 49 28.11 -62.72 13.84
CA SER A 49 28.27 -63.89 14.72
C SER A 49 28.55 -65.20 13.97
N ASN A 50 28.27 -65.28 12.66
CA ASN A 50 28.66 -66.38 11.79
C ASN A 50 30.11 -66.30 11.27
N GLY A 51 30.86 -65.25 11.63
CA GLY A 51 32.23 -65.00 11.18
C GLY A 51 32.37 -64.24 9.86
N SER A 52 31.27 -63.88 9.18
CA SER A 52 31.33 -63.09 7.95
C SER A 52 31.67 -61.62 8.27
N CYS A 53 32.43 -60.95 7.38
CA CYS A 53 32.72 -59.52 7.48
C CYS A 53 32.27 -58.84 6.18
N ASN A 54 31.40 -57.83 6.29
CA ASN A 54 30.72 -57.20 5.15
C ASN A 54 30.46 -55.71 5.40
N GLU A 55 30.28 -54.93 4.33
CA GLU A 55 30.03 -53.49 4.37
C GLU A 55 28.55 -53.14 4.10
N TYR A 56 27.98 -52.25 4.93
CA TYR A 56 26.55 -51.91 4.94
C TYR A 56 26.27 -50.41 5.05
N ARG A 57 25.17 -49.94 4.47
CA ARG A 57 24.84 -48.50 4.40
C ARG A 57 24.37 -47.97 5.75
N LEU A 58 24.97 -46.86 6.19
CA LEU A 58 24.54 -46.02 7.31
C LEU A 58 24.23 -44.60 6.81
N GLY A 59 23.16 -44.46 6.02
CA GLY A 59 22.65 -43.19 5.52
C GLY A 59 23.04 -42.85 4.08
N TYR A 60 23.88 -43.66 3.42
CA TYR A 60 24.15 -43.50 1.99
C TYR A 60 22.83 -43.60 1.18
N CYS A 61 22.57 -42.60 0.32
CA CYS A 61 21.28 -42.41 -0.36
C CYS A 61 20.04 -42.41 0.58
N GLY A 62 20.21 -42.03 1.85
CA GLY A 62 19.15 -42.06 2.86
C GLY A 62 18.79 -43.46 3.37
N GLN A 63 19.49 -44.50 2.91
CA GLN A 63 19.21 -45.89 3.28
C GLN A 63 20.10 -46.34 4.44
N VAL A 64 19.50 -47.08 5.37
CA VAL A 64 20.14 -47.60 6.58
C VAL A 64 19.82 -49.09 6.67
N ASP A 65 20.85 -49.91 6.48
CA ASP A 65 20.73 -51.37 6.34
C ASP A 65 20.77 -52.10 7.68
N LEU A 66 21.28 -51.43 8.71
CA LEU A 66 21.53 -51.99 10.03
C LEU A 66 20.59 -51.38 11.08
N LYS A 67 20.26 -52.14 12.12
CA LYS A 67 19.57 -51.67 13.32
C LYS A 67 20.53 -51.73 14.50
N CYS A 68 20.66 -50.64 15.24
CA CYS A 68 21.38 -50.65 16.51
C CYS A 68 20.63 -51.48 17.55
N ILE A 69 21.32 -52.42 18.18
CA ILE A 69 20.84 -53.16 19.37
C ILE A 69 21.52 -52.57 20.62
N GLU A 70 22.84 -52.43 20.57
CA GLU A 70 23.65 -51.92 21.67
C GLU A 70 24.57 -50.82 21.14
N ALA A 71 24.40 -49.60 21.65
CA ALA A 71 25.07 -48.42 21.11
C ALA A 71 26.45 -48.24 21.75
N ALA A 72 27.48 -48.07 20.92
CA ALA A 72 28.83 -47.81 21.39
C ALA A 72 29.10 -46.31 21.64
N GLY A 73 30.20 -46.06 22.36
CA GLY A 73 30.83 -44.74 22.44
C GLY A 73 31.34 -44.29 21.06
N GLY A 74 31.26 -42.98 20.81
CA GLY A 74 31.81 -42.36 19.61
C GLY A 74 32.72 -41.20 20.02
N GLY A 75 32.60 -40.06 19.34
CA GLY A 75 33.17 -38.80 19.82
C GLY A 75 32.19 -38.00 20.70
N TYR A 76 32.71 -36.92 21.30
CA TYR A 76 31.93 -35.86 21.94
C TYR A 76 31.51 -34.80 20.92
N TYR A 77 30.50 -33.99 21.25
CA TYR A 77 30.08 -32.85 20.44
C TYR A 77 29.48 -31.74 21.32
N TYR A 78 29.60 -30.49 20.88
CA TYR A 78 28.93 -29.36 21.51
C TYR A 78 27.46 -29.33 21.08
N ARG A 79 26.53 -29.56 22.03
CA ARG A 79 25.09 -29.65 21.75
C ARG A 79 24.53 -28.46 20.97
N ASN A 80 25.05 -27.27 21.23
CA ASN A 80 24.58 -26.01 20.63
C ASN A 80 25.22 -25.71 19.26
N HIS A 81 26.23 -26.48 18.84
CA HIS A 81 26.91 -26.31 17.55
C HIS A 81 26.44 -27.36 16.50
N LEU A 82 25.50 -28.24 16.85
CA LEU A 82 24.89 -29.16 15.89
C LEU A 82 23.81 -28.43 15.05
N PRO A 83 23.76 -28.62 13.73
CA PRO A 83 22.68 -28.12 12.89
C PRO A 83 21.30 -28.59 13.37
N VAL A 84 20.43 -27.64 13.69
CA VAL A 84 19.05 -27.95 14.14
C VAL A 84 18.20 -28.30 12.93
N LEU A 85 17.91 -29.59 12.75
CA LEU A 85 17.00 -30.12 11.73
C LEU A 85 15.55 -29.69 11.99
N ARG A 86 15.20 -28.44 11.66
CA ARG A 86 13.80 -28.04 11.45
C ARG A 86 13.20 -28.85 10.31
N LYS A 87 11.91 -29.19 10.41
CA LYS A 87 11.09 -29.58 9.25
C LYS A 87 10.81 -28.34 8.38
N CYS A 88 11.83 -27.84 7.69
CA CYS A 88 11.61 -26.89 6.60
C CYS A 88 10.86 -27.60 5.47
N LYS A 89 9.79 -26.98 4.95
CA LYS A 89 9.11 -27.42 3.71
C LYS A 89 9.90 -27.00 2.46
N LEU A 90 11.21 -26.85 2.57
CA LEU A 90 12.10 -26.64 1.43
C LEU A 90 12.48 -28.02 0.88
N SER A 91 11.62 -28.54 -0.01
CA SER A 91 12.11 -29.44 -1.04
C SER A 91 13.21 -28.70 -1.81
N PRO A 92 14.40 -29.29 -2.05
CA PRO A 92 15.38 -28.69 -2.95
C PRO A 92 14.74 -28.62 -4.35
N GLN A 93 14.24 -27.43 -4.71
CA GLN A 93 13.71 -27.20 -6.05
C GLN A 93 14.87 -27.35 -7.00
N LYS A 94 14.79 -28.33 -7.90
CA LYS A 94 15.89 -28.67 -8.79
C LYS A 94 15.92 -27.65 -9.93
N LEU A 95 16.60 -26.54 -9.68
CA LEU A 95 16.83 -25.44 -10.62
C LEU A 95 17.32 -26.01 -11.96
N LYS A 96 16.88 -25.39 -13.06
CA LYS A 96 17.30 -25.72 -14.42
C LYS A 96 17.62 -24.45 -15.21
N ILE A 97 18.33 -24.63 -16.32
CA ILE A 97 18.54 -23.56 -17.31
C ILE A 97 17.17 -23.07 -17.81
N GLY A 98 17.02 -21.75 -17.91
CA GLY A 98 15.77 -21.06 -18.25
C GLY A 98 14.79 -20.88 -17.08
N ASP A 99 15.17 -21.21 -15.84
CA ASP A 99 14.41 -20.79 -14.66
C ASP A 99 14.79 -19.36 -14.24
N THR A 100 13.77 -18.55 -13.94
CA THR A 100 13.93 -17.29 -13.21
C THR A 100 14.20 -17.58 -11.73
N VAL A 101 15.13 -16.86 -11.13
CA VAL A 101 15.57 -17.03 -9.74
C VAL A 101 15.77 -15.69 -9.05
N LYS A 102 15.74 -15.69 -7.71
CA LYS A 102 16.09 -14.55 -6.86
C LYS A 102 16.97 -15.01 -5.70
N CYS A 103 17.91 -14.15 -5.28
CA CYS A 103 18.74 -14.42 -4.11
C CYS A 103 17.88 -14.31 -2.84
N VAL A 104 17.92 -15.34 -1.98
CA VAL A 104 17.17 -15.41 -0.71
C VAL A 104 18.07 -15.27 0.52
N VAL A 105 19.37 -15.02 0.31
CA VAL A 105 20.35 -14.76 1.37
C VAL A 105 20.87 -13.32 1.28
N GLY A 106 21.18 -12.72 2.43
CA GLY A 106 21.77 -11.37 2.49
C GLY A 106 23.23 -11.34 2.05
N VAL A 107 23.72 -10.13 1.73
CA VAL A 107 25.07 -9.82 1.21
C VAL A 107 26.18 -10.62 1.88
N ASP A 108 26.29 -10.55 3.20
CA ASP A 108 27.40 -11.18 3.95
C ASP A 108 27.37 -12.70 3.80
N LYS A 109 26.17 -13.30 3.80
CA LYS A 109 26.01 -14.74 3.61
C LYS A 109 26.21 -15.16 2.16
N LEU A 110 25.94 -14.28 1.19
CA LEU A 110 26.29 -14.51 -0.20
C LEU A 110 27.81 -14.46 -0.42
N LYS A 111 28.50 -13.51 0.23
CA LYS A 111 29.98 -13.43 0.23
C LYS A 111 30.61 -14.73 0.76
N GLU A 112 30.17 -15.21 1.94
CA GLU A 112 30.58 -16.53 2.47
C GLU A 112 30.30 -17.70 1.50
N LEU A 113 29.17 -17.69 0.78
CA LEU A 113 28.80 -18.77 -0.15
C LEU A 113 29.57 -18.71 -1.48
N GLN A 114 30.26 -17.60 -1.76
CA GLN A 114 31.00 -17.36 -3.00
C GLN A 114 32.50 -17.63 -2.92
N GLU A 115 33.08 -17.77 -1.73
CA GLU A 115 34.53 -17.94 -1.54
C GLU A 115 35.10 -19.12 -2.36
N ASP A 116 34.42 -20.27 -2.33
CA ASP A 116 34.76 -21.46 -3.12
C ASP A 116 34.06 -21.52 -4.51
N HIS A 117 33.22 -20.55 -4.87
CA HIS A 117 32.24 -20.68 -5.98
C HIS A 117 32.32 -19.56 -7.03
N GLY A 118 33.56 -19.19 -7.38
CA GLY A 118 33.86 -18.18 -8.42
C GLY A 118 34.24 -16.81 -7.87
N GLY A 119 34.22 -16.64 -6.54
CA GLY A 119 34.61 -15.42 -5.86
C GLY A 119 33.50 -14.38 -5.79
N TRP A 120 33.83 -13.27 -5.13
CA TRP A 120 32.97 -12.09 -5.01
C TRP A 120 33.49 -10.94 -5.88
N ASN A 121 32.57 -10.19 -6.48
CA ASN A 121 32.83 -8.93 -7.16
C ASN A 121 31.82 -7.90 -6.63
N GLU A 122 32.26 -6.67 -6.34
CA GLU A 122 31.42 -5.63 -5.74
C GLU A 122 30.19 -5.29 -6.59
N CYS A 123 30.30 -5.37 -7.92
CA CYS A 123 29.17 -5.18 -8.83
C CYS A 123 28.11 -6.29 -8.73
N MET A 124 28.38 -7.43 -8.10
CA MET A 124 27.36 -8.45 -7.80
C MET A 124 26.33 -7.93 -6.78
N GLU A 125 26.73 -7.03 -5.88
CA GLU A 125 25.87 -6.53 -4.79
C GLU A 125 24.64 -5.78 -5.31
N MET A 126 24.77 -5.09 -6.45
CA MET A 126 23.67 -4.36 -7.10
C MET A 126 22.54 -5.30 -7.59
N ASN A 127 22.86 -6.56 -7.90
CA ASN A 127 21.95 -7.49 -8.57
C ASN A 127 21.26 -8.47 -7.60
N ILE A 128 21.62 -8.49 -6.31
CA ILE A 128 21.10 -9.48 -5.33
C ILE A 128 19.59 -9.35 -5.09
N ASN A 129 19.05 -8.13 -5.18
CA ASN A 129 17.64 -7.86 -4.93
C ASN A 129 16.77 -8.04 -6.19
N GLN A 130 17.39 -8.13 -7.36
CA GLN A 130 16.72 -8.33 -8.64
C GLN A 130 16.35 -9.81 -8.85
N THR A 131 15.50 -10.07 -9.83
CA THR A 131 15.34 -11.42 -10.39
C THR A 131 16.27 -11.58 -11.59
N GLY A 132 16.73 -12.80 -11.86
CA GLY A 132 17.58 -13.10 -13.00
C GLY A 132 17.32 -14.51 -13.55
N ILE A 133 17.78 -14.79 -14.76
CA ILE A 133 17.53 -16.05 -15.47
C ILE A 133 18.79 -16.91 -15.44
N ILE A 134 18.65 -18.20 -15.13
CA ILE A 134 19.75 -19.17 -15.23
C ILE A 134 20.05 -19.43 -16.71
N GLU A 135 21.14 -18.87 -17.25
CA GLU A 135 21.63 -19.23 -18.59
C GLU A 135 22.46 -20.53 -18.58
N LYS A 136 23.19 -20.81 -17.50
CA LYS A 136 24.06 -22.00 -17.38
C LYS A 136 23.96 -22.58 -15.97
N LEU A 137 24.12 -23.90 -15.83
CA LEU A 137 24.08 -24.59 -14.55
C LEU A 137 25.16 -25.67 -14.52
N HIS A 138 25.95 -25.71 -13.45
CA HIS A 138 27.15 -26.53 -13.35
C HIS A 138 27.35 -27.03 -11.90
N TYR A 139 26.87 -28.24 -11.62
CA TYR A 139 26.87 -28.89 -10.28
C TYR A 139 26.21 -28.08 -9.16
N ASP A 140 26.98 -27.22 -8.49
CA ASP A 140 26.61 -26.35 -7.36
C ASP A 140 26.60 -24.86 -7.74
N GLN A 141 27.07 -24.51 -8.93
CA GLN A 141 27.04 -23.15 -9.45
C GLN A 141 25.93 -22.96 -10.51
N ILE A 142 25.33 -21.78 -10.52
CA ILE A 142 24.42 -21.28 -11.56
C ILE A 142 24.97 -19.98 -12.14
N GLN A 143 24.89 -19.81 -13.45
CA GLN A 143 25.15 -18.51 -14.08
C GLN A 143 23.83 -17.77 -14.24
N VAL A 144 23.62 -16.75 -13.42
CA VAL A 144 22.43 -15.90 -13.42
C VAL A 144 22.72 -14.65 -14.24
N LYS A 145 21.82 -14.35 -15.18
CA LYS A 145 21.86 -13.16 -16.02
C LYS A 145 20.72 -12.22 -15.64
N TYR A 146 21.02 -10.93 -15.59
CA TYR A 146 20.07 -9.88 -15.21
C TYR A 146 19.69 -9.02 -16.42
N ASP A 147 20.67 -8.64 -17.23
CA ASP A 147 20.46 -7.86 -18.46
C ASP A 147 21.33 -8.38 -19.63
N ALA A 148 21.38 -7.65 -20.75
CA ALA A 148 22.15 -8.04 -21.95
C ALA A 148 23.69 -8.10 -21.72
N SER A 149 24.19 -7.40 -20.70
CA SER A 149 25.60 -7.26 -20.32
C SER A 149 25.95 -7.91 -18.98
N THR A 150 25.03 -7.91 -18.00
CA THR A 150 25.30 -8.38 -16.63
C THR A 150 24.96 -9.86 -16.44
N GLN A 151 25.99 -10.69 -16.22
CA GLN A 151 25.89 -12.11 -15.92
C GLN A 151 26.94 -12.53 -14.87
N TRP A 152 26.54 -13.29 -13.85
CA TRP A 152 27.39 -13.69 -12.73
C TRP A 152 27.23 -15.17 -12.40
N TRP A 153 28.30 -15.80 -11.90
CA TRP A 153 28.23 -17.16 -11.35
C TRP A 153 27.99 -17.11 -9.84
N PHE A 154 26.95 -17.80 -9.39
CA PHE A 154 26.58 -17.90 -7.98
C PHE A 154 26.45 -19.34 -7.50
N ASN A 155 26.65 -19.54 -6.20
CA ASN A 155 26.24 -20.74 -5.48
C ASN A 155 24.71 -20.92 -5.56
N GLN A 156 24.24 -22.06 -6.08
CA GLN A 156 22.81 -22.33 -6.28
C GLN A 156 22.01 -22.32 -4.96
N VAL A 157 22.66 -22.54 -3.81
CA VAL A 157 22.01 -22.57 -2.49
C VAL A 157 21.61 -21.17 -2.01
N ALA A 158 22.17 -20.12 -2.60
CA ALA A 158 21.76 -18.74 -2.33
C ALA A 158 20.44 -18.33 -3.03
N PHE A 159 19.97 -19.12 -4.00
CA PHE A 159 18.87 -18.73 -4.90
C PHE A 159 17.68 -19.69 -4.79
N GLU A 160 16.47 -19.13 -4.76
CA GLU A 160 15.23 -19.88 -4.97
C GLU A 160 14.63 -19.53 -6.33
N LYS A 161 13.85 -20.48 -6.87
CA LYS A 161 13.14 -20.29 -8.13
C LYS A 161 11.95 -19.37 -7.94
N VAL A 162 11.93 -18.30 -8.74
CA VAL A 162 10.72 -17.52 -9.01
C VAL A 162 9.81 -18.41 -9.85
N SER A 163 8.78 -18.96 -9.23
CA SER A 163 7.78 -19.76 -9.95
C SER A 163 6.82 -18.86 -10.69
N ASN A 164 6.56 -19.11 -11.97
CA ASN A 164 5.51 -18.41 -12.73
C ASN A 164 4.07 -18.66 -12.19
N ASP A 165 3.94 -19.42 -11.08
CA ASP A 165 2.75 -19.48 -10.23
C ASP A 165 2.64 -18.30 -9.23
N GLU A 166 3.56 -17.33 -9.24
CA GLU A 166 3.44 -16.06 -8.48
C GLU A 166 2.19 -15.24 -8.87
N ASP A 167 1.62 -15.52 -10.03
CA ASP A 167 0.27 -15.10 -10.46
C ASP A 167 -0.87 -15.56 -9.52
N THR A 168 -0.59 -16.47 -8.57
CA THR A 168 -1.58 -16.92 -7.58
C THR A 168 -1.63 -15.96 -6.39
N VAL A 169 -2.80 -15.33 -6.21
CA VAL A 169 -3.12 -14.52 -5.03
C VAL A 169 -2.93 -15.39 -3.77
N THR A 170 -2.09 -14.93 -2.83
CA THR A 170 -1.87 -15.61 -1.55
C THR A 170 -3.12 -15.49 -0.66
N ILE A 171 -3.99 -16.49 -0.72
CA ILE A 171 -5.23 -16.57 0.07
C ILE A 171 -4.87 -16.89 1.53
N VAL A 172 -4.78 -15.86 2.38
CA VAL A 172 -4.45 -16.02 3.81
C VAL A 172 -5.72 -16.25 4.65
N PRO A 173 -5.73 -17.20 5.61
CA PRO A 173 -6.79 -17.28 6.61
C PRO A 173 -6.93 -15.97 7.42
N GLY A 174 -8.16 -15.45 7.47
CA GLY A 174 -8.53 -14.23 8.19
C GLY A 174 -9.02 -13.09 7.30
N LEU A 175 -8.86 -13.15 5.98
CA LEU A 175 -9.43 -12.15 5.06
C LEU A 175 -10.93 -11.98 5.30
N ARG A 176 -11.38 -10.73 5.41
CA ARG A 176 -12.80 -10.36 5.54
C ARG A 176 -13.35 -10.12 4.14
N VAL A 177 -14.38 -10.86 3.77
CA VAL A 177 -14.88 -10.97 2.39
C VAL A 177 -16.37 -10.67 2.29
N VAL A 178 -16.78 -10.15 1.14
CA VAL A 178 -18.18 -9.98 0.72
C VAL A 178 -18.43 -10.80 -0.56
N ARG A 179 -19.70 -11.03 -0.93
CA ARG A 179 -20.05 -11.66 -2.21
C ARG A 179 -19.42 -10.94 -3.41
N GLY A 180 -18.91 -11.71 -4.36
CA GLY A 180 -18.23 -11.24 -5.57
C GLY A 180 -19.19 -10.72 -6.66
N PRO A 181 -18.69 -10.55 -7.90
CA PRO A 181 -19.53 -10.26 -9.06
C PRO A 181 -20.38 -11.45 -9.53
N ASP A 182 -19.85 -12.68 -9.52
CA ASP A 182 -20.48 -13.85 -10.17
C ASP A 182 -21.34 -14.69 -9.20
N TRP A 183 -21.72 -14.09 -8.07
CA TRP A 183 -22.34 -14.78 -6.93
C TRP A 183 -23.69 -15.43 -7.27
N ALA A 184 -23.72 -16.77 -7.32
CA ALA A 184 -24.92 -17.55 -7.57
C ALA A 184 -25.65 -18.03 -6.29
N TRP A 185 -25.09 -17.79 -5.10
CA TRP A 185 -25.47 -18.45 -3.84
C TRP A 185 -26.61 -17.78 -3.05
N GLY A 186 -27.53 -17.11 -3.75
CA GLY A 186 -28.71 -16.48 -3.15
C GLY A 186 -28.36 -15.46 -2.06
N ASN A 187 -28.82 -15.68 -0.83
CA ASN A 187 -28.51 -14.89 0.36
C ASN A 187 -27.84 -15.73 1.47
N GLN A 188 -27.00 -16.69 1.10
CA GLN A 188 -26.23 -17.52 2.06
C GLN A 188 -25.37 -16.69 3.03
N ASP A 189 -24.81 -15.58 2.54
CA ASP A 189 -24.07 -14.56 3.29
C ASP A 189 -24.93 -13.67 4.21
N GLY A 190 -26.25 -13.61 3.97
CA GLY A 190 -27.20 -12.69 4.61
C GLY A 190 -27.72 -11.58 3.69
N GLY A 191 -27.19 -11.44 2.47
CA GLY A 191 -27.52 -10.36 1.52
C GLY A 191 -26.31 -9.51 1.16
N GLU A 192 -26.38 -8.81 0.02
CA GLU A 192 -25.31 -7.91 -0.48
C GLU A 192 -24.77 -6.98 0.62
N GLY A 193 -23.44 -6.90 0.73
CA GLY A 193 -22.75 -6.16 1.79
C GLY A 193 -22.51 -6.91 3.11
N HIS A 194 -23.10 -8.09 3.33
CA HIS A 194 -22.76 -8.90 4.52
C HIS A 194 -21.36 -9.50 4.43
N LEU A 195 -20.70 -9.59 5.59
CA LEU A 195 -19.33 -10.06 5.72
C LEU A 195 -19.21 -11.53 6.10
N GLY A 196 -18.12 -12.13 5.61
CA GLY A 196 -17.60 -13.42 6.06
C GLY A 196 -16.09 -13.38 6.27
N THR A 197 -15.57 -14.50 6.76
CA THR A 197 -14.17 -14.71 7.11
C THR A 197 -13.63 -15.91 6.37
N VAL A 198 -12.51 -15.76 5.65
CA VAL A 198 -11.76 -16.90 5.09
C VAL A 198 -11.13 -17.69 6.24
N VAL A 199 -11.42 -18.98 6.36
CA VAL A 199 -10.96 -19.80 7.50
C VAL A 199 -9.88 -20.82 7.16
N VAL A 200 -9.95 -21.46 5.97
CA VAL A 200 -9.00 -22.49 5.51
C VAL A 200 -8.95 -22.52 3.98
N GLU A 201 -7.75 -22.58 3.40
CA GLU A 201 -7.54 -22.98 2.01
C GLU A 201 -7.59 -24.52 1.91
N ARG A 202 -8.51 -25.07 1.11
CA ARG A 202 -8.59 -26.51 0.83
C ARG A 202 -7.95 -26.81 -0.53
N SER A 203 -6.70 -27.24 -0.50
CA SER A 203 -6.02 -27.83 -1.66
C SER A 203 -6.60 -29.22 -1.95
N GLY A 204 -7.67 -29.28 -2.76
CA GLY A 204 -8.20 -30.53 -3.28
C GLY A 204 -7.39 -31.02 -4.50
N SER A 205 -7.69 -32.23 -4.98
CA SER A 205 -7.19 -32.72 -6.28
C SER A 205 -7.87 -32.03 -7.49
N CYS A 206 -8.78 -31.09 -7.24
CA CYS A 206 -9.57 -30.35 -8.22
C CYS A 206 -9.81 -28.91 -7.73
N GLY A 207 -8.74 -28.11 -7.74
CA GLY A 207 -8.77 -26.67 -7.47
C GLY A 207 -8.56 -26.26 -6.00
N LYS A 208 -8.22 -24.98 -5.82
CA LYS A 208 -8.12 -24.27 -4.54
C LYS A 208 -9.50 -23.76 -4.11
N TRP A 209 -10.16 -24.52 -3.24
CA TRP A 209 -11.43 -24.11 -2.64
C TRP A 209 -11.19 -23.31 -1.37
N ILE A 210 -11.82 -22.13 -1.25
CA ILE A 210 -11.77 -21.30 -0.05
C ILE A 210 -12.95 -21.64 0.84
N SER A 211 -12.70 -22.12 2.07
CA SER A 211 -13.75 -22.19 3.10
C SER A 211 -13.96 -20.81 3.73
N VAL A 212 -15.22 -20.32 3.73
CA VAL A 212 -15.64 -19.07 4.36
C VAL A 212 -16.73 -19.35 5.38
N ILE A 213 -16.62 -18.73 6.56
CA ILE A 213 -17.71 -18.63 7.55
C ILE A 213 -18.25 -17.20 7.48
N TRP A 214 -19.53 -17.07 7.16
CA TRP A 214 -20.25 -15.79 7.14
C TRP A 214 -20.60 -15.35 8.56
N ASP A 215 -20.70 -14.04 8.78
CA ASP A 215 -20.99 -13.47 10.09
C ASP A 215 -22.34 -13.95 10.64
N ASN A 216 -23.32 -14.23 9.76
CA ASN A 216 -24.60 -14.85 10.12
C ASN A 216 -24.49 -16.31 10.62
N GLY A 217 -23.28 -16.90 10.62
CA GLY A 217 -22.97 -18.26 11.06
C GLY A 217 -23.12 -19.34 9.99
N SER A 218 -23.46 -19.00 8.74
CA SER A 218 -23.43 -19.95 7.63
C SER A 218 -21.98 -20.21 7.17
N GLU A 219 -21.75 -21.33 6.49
CA GLU A 219 -20.42 -21.73 6.02
C GLU A 219 -20.56 -22.39 4.64
N ASN A 220 -19.63 -22.11 3.74
CA ASN A 220 -19.53 -22.80 2.46
C ASN A 220 -18.08 -22.83 1.94
N CYS A 221 -17.85 -23.54 0.83
CA CYS A 221 -16.63 -23.47 0.06
C CYS A 221 -16.89 -22.82 -1.30
N TYR A 222 -16.02 -21.88 -1.70
CA TYR A 222 -16.12 -21.12 -2.96
C TYR A 222 -14.87 -21.36 -3.82
N THR A 223 -14.99 -21.24 -5.15
CA THR A 223 -13.86 -21.38 -6.08
C THR A 223 -12.98 -20.14 -6.11
N ALA A 224 -11.65 -20.31 -6.21
CA ALA A 224 -10.71 -19.18 -6.26
C ALA A 224 -9.49 -19.39 -7.17
N ASP A 225 -9.57 -20.33 -8.12
CA ASP A 225 -8.55 -20.54 -9.16
C ASP A 225 -9.12 -20.93 -10.54
N THR A 226 -10.39 -21.35 -10.62
CA THR A 226 -11.08 -21.63 -11.88
C THR A 226 -11.70 -20.37 -12.49
N LYS A 227 -11.48 -20.14 -13.80
CA LYS A 227 -12.07 -19.04 -14.59
C LYS A 227 -13.62 -19.12 -14.78
N SER A 228 -14.31 -19.85 -13.91
CA SER A 228 -15.73 -20.19 -14.03
C SER A 228 -16.66 -19.28 -13.22
N ALA A 229 -16.21 -18.78 -12.07
CA ALA A 229 -16.95 -17.86 -11.21
C ALA A 229 -16.02 -17.19 -10.18
N TYR A 230 -16.14 -15.88 -10.04
CA TYR A 230 -15.54 -15.09 -8.97
C TYR A 230 -16.57 -14.80 -7.87
N ASP A 231 -16.67 -15.72 -6.91
CA ASP A 231 -17.69 -15.69 -5.85
C ASP A 231 -17.44 -14.68 -4.72
N LEU A 232 -16.23 -14.14 -4.58
CA LEU A 232 -15.81 -13.36 -3.40
C LEU A 232 -14.96 -12.12 -3.75
N CYS A 233 -15.16 -11.04 -2.99
CA CYS A 233 -14.25 -9.89 -2.96
C CYS A 233 -13.70 -9.67 -1.54
N VAL A 234 -12.44 -9.24 -1.41
CA VAL A 234 -11.81 -8.86 -0.12
C VAL A 234 -12.20 -7.43 0.25
N LEU A 235 -12.79 -7.23 1.43
CA LEU A 235 -13.03 -5.91 2.00
C LEU A 235 -11.89 -5.46 2.94
N ASP A 236 -11.34 -6.38 3.74
CA ASP A 236 -10.26 -6.07 4.68
C ASP A 236 -9.30 -7.25 4.86
N SER A 237 -8.02 -7.01 4.56
CA SER A 237 -6.90 -7.96 4.74
C SER A 237 -6.10 -7.71 6.02
N GLY A 238 -6.36 -6.63 6.76
CA GLY A 238 -5.72 -6.34 8.04
C GLY A 238 -5.88 -7.44 9.10
N PRO A 239 -7.02 -8.17 9.17
CA PRO A 239 -7.18 -9.28 10.11
C PRO A 239 -6.32 -10.52 9.84
N SER A 240 -5.85 -10.70 8.60
CA SER A 240 -4.91 -11.77 8.25
C SER A 240 -3.44 -11.38 8.46
N GLY A 241 -3.16 -10.13 8.86
CA GLY A 241 -1.82 -9.62 9.16
C GLY A 241 -1.12 -8.89 7.99
N VAL A 242 -1.82 -8.62 6.88
CA VAL A 242 -1.29 -7.75 5.81
C VAL A 242 -1.09 -6.34 6.35
N LYS A 243 0.08 -5.76 6.07
CA LYS A 243 0.44 -4.38 6.42
C LYS A 243 1.56 -3.85 5.54
N HIS A 244 1.63 -2.54 5.39
CA HIS A 244 2.68 -1.82 4.70
C HIS A 244 3.52 -1.06 5.73
N GLU A 245 4.69 -1.61 6.07
CA GLU A 245 5.61 -1.00 7.04
C GLU A 245 6.15 0.35 6.51
N GLY A 246 6.28 1.33 7.41
CA GLY A 246 6.72 2.69 7.06
C GLY A 246 5.67 3.54 6.30
N ILE A 247 4.59 2.95 5.81
CA ILE A 247 3.50 3.69 5.14
C ILE A 247 2.47 4.17 6.17
N GLN A 248 2.13 5.46 6.08
CA GLN A 248 1.11 6.11 6.88
C GLN A 248 -0.14 6.41 6.03
N CYS A 249 -1.31 6.53 6.65
CA CYS A 249 -2.49 7.13 6.01
C CYS A 249 -2.51 8.65 6.29
N ASP A 250 -2.44 9.51 5.28
CA ASP A 250 -2.36 10.96 5.46
C ASP A 250 -3.62 11.59 6.08
N CYS A 251 -4.76 10.91 5.95
CA CYS A 251 -6.03 11.37 6.52
C CYS A 251 -6.20 11.08 8.02
N CYS A 252 -5.75 9.91 8.50
CA CYS A 252 -5.97 9.47 9.89
C CYS A 252 -4.70 9.09 10.66
N LEU A 253 -3.54 9.30 10.05
CA LEU A 253 -2.20 9.13 10.61
C LEU A 253 -1.88 7.71 11.15
N VAL A 254 -2.67 6.69 10.75
CA VAL A 254 -2.37 5.30 11.12
C VAL A 254 -1.13 4.82 10.39
N CYS A 255 -0.14 4.35 11.15
CA CYS A 255 1.11 3.76 10.68
C CYS A 255 1.49 2.58 11.60
N PRO A 256 1.92 1.42 11.07
CA PRO A 256 1.92 1.06 9.66
C PRO A 256 0.49 0.93 9.11
N LEU A 257 0.33 1.12 7.80
CA LEU A 257 -0.96 0.98 7.13
C LEU A 257 -1.36 -0.51 7.09
N MET A 258 -2.38 -0.86 7.88
CA MET A 258 -2.88 -2.23 8.01
C MET A 258 -3.95 -2.56 6.94
N GLY A 259 -3.84 -3.73 6.32
CA GLY A 259 -4.67 -4.13 5.18
C GLY A 259 -4.25 -3.46 3.87
N THR A 260 -5.16 -3.44 2.89
CA THR A 260 -4.95 -2.82 1.57
C THR A 260 -4.55 -1.34 1.68
N ARG A 261 -3.44 -0.97 1.03
CA ARG A 261 -2.97 0.41 0.83
C ARG A 261 -3.61 1.00 -0.43
N TRP A 262 -4.03 2.27 -0.35
CA TRP A 262 -4.66 2.99 -1.46
C TRP A 262 -3.88 4.28 -1.71
N LYS A 263 -2.93 4.25 -2.65
CA LYS A 263 -2.08 5.40 -3.00
C LYS A 263 -2.74 6.26 -4.07
N CYS A 264 -2.78 7.58 -3.92
CA CYS A 264 -3.29 8.47 -4.95
C CYS A 264 -2.36 8.47 -6.18
N THR A 265 -2.91 8.50 -7.38
CA THR A 265 -2.12 8.64 -8.62
C THR A 265 -1.86 10.10 -9.02
N SER A 266 -2.63 11.04 -8.47
CA SER A 266 -2.59 12.47 -8.84
C SER A 266 -1.82 13.35 -7.84
N CYS A 267 -1.50 12.84 -6.65
CA CYS A 267 -0.88 13.61 -5.58
C CYS A 267 0.41 12.95 -5.11
N PHE A 268 1.48 13.74 -5.00
CA PHE A 268 2.78 13.26 -4.53
C PHE A 268 2.67 12.63 -3.14
N ASP A 269 3.20 11.41 -3.04
CA ASP A 269 3.29 10.55 -1.85
C ASP A 269 2.03 10.41 -0.98
N PHE A 270 0.83 10.65 -1.52
CA PHE A 270 -0.41 10.62 -0.74
C PHE A 270 -1.04 9.22 -0.65
N ASP A 271 -1.29 8.73 0.57
CA ASP A 271 -1.73 7.37 0.86
C ASP A 271 -2.93 7.31 1.84
N LEU A 272 -3.87 6.39 1.58
CA LEU A 272 -5.04 6.13 2.41
C LEU A 272 -5.14 4.67 2.83
N CYS A 273 -5.62 4.43 4.05
CA CYS A 273 -6.13 3.13 4.48
C CYS A 273 -7.59 2.91 4.02
N SER A 274 -8.05 1.65 3.97
CA SER A 274 -9.40 1.31 3.45
C SER A 274 -10.55 2.07 4.13
N ALA A 275 -10.42 2.42 5.42
CA ALA A 275 -11.44 3.20 6.14
C ALA A 275 -11.58 4.62 5.58
N CYS A 276 -10.46 5.31 5.33
CA CYS A 276 -10.46 6.65 4.74
C CYS A 276 -10.81 6.62 3.25
N TYR A 277 -10.28 5.65 2.49
CA TYR A 277 -10.54 5.50 1.07
C TYR A 277 -12.04 5.26 0.77
N HIS A 278 -12.70 4.40 1.55
CA HIS A 278 -14.14 4.14 1.43
C HIS A 278 -15.02 5.21 2.12
N GLY A 279 -14.48 5.88 3.15
CA GLY A 279 -15.09 7.02 3.84
C GLY A 279 -15.03 8.35 3.06
N ASN A 280 -14.75 8.31 1.75
CA ASN A 280 -14.65 9.47 0.85
C ASN A 280 -13.66 10.56 1.31
N GLN A 281 -12.59 10.16 2.00
CA GLN A 281 -11.48 11.06 2.35
C GLN A 281 -10.55 11.23 1.14
N HIS A 282 -9.90 12.40 1.01
CA HIS A 282 -9.26 12.89 -0.22
C HIS A 282 -10.23 13.07 -1.39
N ASP A 283 -9.83 13.80 -2.44
CA ASP A 283 -10.70 14.01 -3.60
C ASP A 283 -11.16 12.68 -4.23
N VAL A 284 -12.47 12.59 -4.46
CA VAL A 284 -13.13 11.47 -5.14
C VAL A 284 -12.89 11.47 -6.64
N THR A 285 -12.50 12.60 -7.25
CA THR A 285 -12.14 12.65 -8.69
C THR A 285 -10.87 11.84 -8.98
N HIS A 286 -9.89 11.85 -8.07
CA HIS A 286 -8.58 11.26 -8.31
C HIS A 286 -8.60 9.72 -8.47
N PRO A 287 -7.81 9.14 -9.40
CA PRO A 287 -7.56 7.71 -9.48
C PRO A 287 -6.58 7.25 -8.39
N PHE A 288 -6.57 5.94 -8.09
CA PHE A 288 -5.76 5.35 -7.02
C PHE A 288 -5.10 4.04 -7.44
N TRP A 289 -3.90 3.78 -6.94
CA TRP A 289 -3.29 2.45 -6.90
C TRP A 289 -3.81 1.66 -5.70
N ARG A 290 -4.37 0.47 -5.95
CA ARG A 290 -4.64 -0.52 -4.92
C ARG A 290 -3.44 -1.43 -4.73
N TYR A 291 -2.85 -1.43 -3.55
CA TYR A 291 -1.78 -2.34 -3.14
C TYR A 291 -2.38 -3.35 -2.15
N ASP A 292 -2.56 -4.60 -2.57
CA ASP A 292 -3.20 -5.64 -1.73
C ASP A 292 -2.22 -6.38 -0.79
N HIS A 293 -0.91 -6.25 -1.04
CA HIS A 293 0.17 -6.85 -0.27
C HIS A 293 1.44 -5.98 -0.36
N PRO A 294 2.34 -5.97 0.63
CA PRO A 294 3.63 -5.26 0.57
C PRO A 294 4.67 -5.87 -0.40
N ASP A 295 4.26 -6.64 -1.41
CA ASP A 295 5.17 -7.22 -2.43
C ASP A 295 5.40 -6.30 -3.64
N GLY A 296 4.93 -5.05 -3.58
CA GLY A 296 5.04 -4.06 -4.65
C GLY A 296 3.94 -4.13 -5.70
N ARG A 297 3.14 -5.21 -5.74
CA ARG A 297 2.07 -5.34 -6.74
C ARG A 297 0.93 -4.37 -6.47
N ARG A 298 0.50 -3.73 -7.55
CA ARG A 298 -0.50 -2.65 -7.56
C ARG A 298 -1.46 -2.76 -8.73
N PHE A 299 -2.67 -2.24 -8.55
CA PHE A 299 -3.73 -2.27 -9.55
C PHE A 299 -4.35 -0.88 -9.72
N LEU A 300 -4.48 -0.40 -10.95
CA LEU A 300 -5.01 0.94 -11.22
C LEU A 300 -6.53 0.94 -11.05
N LEU A 301 -7.02 1.83 -10.20
CA LEU A 301 -8.44 2.06 -9.99
C LEU A 301 -8.89 3.36 -10.63
N THR A 302 -10.04 3.30 -11.30
CA THR A 302 -10.76 4.50 -11.73
C THR A 302 -11.15 5.38 -10.55
N SER A 303 -11.36 6.66 -10.84
CA SER A 303 -12.03 7.65 -9.99
C SER A 303 -13.18 7.08 -9.12
N ARG A 304 -13.33 7.62 -7.89
CA ARG A 304 -14.42 7.30 -6.96
C ARG A 304 -15.70 8.10 -7.26
N ILE A 305 -15.64 9.14 -8.10
CA ILE A 305 -16.80 9.97 -8.45
C ILE A 305 -17.90 9.12 -9.11
N ASN A 306 -19.15 9.39 -8.74
CA ASN A 306 -20.36 8.69 -9.22
C ASN A 306 -20.38 7.15 -9.07
N LYS A 307 -19.38 6.54 -8.41
CA LYS A 307 -19.36 5.11 -8.10
C LYS A 307 -20.33 4.82 -6.96
N ARG A 308 -21.18 3.80 -7.12
CA ARG A 308 -22.06 3.31 -6.05
C ARG A 308 -21.23 2.73 -4.90
N ARG A 309 -21.47 3.21 -3.67
CA ARG A 309 -21.04 2.53 -2.44
C ARG A 309 -22.10 1.54 -1.97
N ILE A 310 -21.68 0.50 -1.26
CA ILE A 310 -22.52 -0.51 -0.62
C ILE A 310 -22.30 -0.42 0.89
N GLU A 311 -23.34 -0.60 1.69
CA GLU A 311 -23.24 -0.67 3.15
C GLU A 311 -22.70 -2.04 3.58
N SER A 312 -21.65 -2.07 4.41
CA SER A 312 -21.12 -3.32 4.98
C SER A 312 -21.89 -3.72 6.25
N LYS A 313 -22.18 -5.02 6.41
CA LYS A 313 -23.04 -5.54 7.49
C LYS A 313 -22.46 -6.79 8.13
N GLY A 314 -22.68 -6.94 9.44
CA GLY A 314 -22.26 -8.11 10.20
C GLY A 314 -21.83 -7.77 11.62
N ILE A 315 -20.75 -8.41 12.07
CA ILE A 315 -20.17 -8.25 13.40
C ILE A 315 -19.32 -6.97 13.42
N PHE A 316 -20.01 -5.85 13.65
CA PHE A 316 -19.46 -4.53 13.91
C PHE A 316 -19.86 -4.06 15.33
N GLN A 317 -19.45 -2.85 15.73
CA GLN A 317 -19.94 -2.24 16.95
C GLN A 317 -21.49 -2.21 16.98
N ASP A 318 -22.07 -2.40 18.16
CA ASP A 318 -23.51 -2.49 18.44
C ASP A 318 -24.24 -3.71 17.85
N ALA A 319 -23.55 -4.59 17.10
CA ALA A 319 -24.11 -5.86 16.63
C ALA A 319 -24.48 -6.80 17.80
N LYS A 320 -25.55 -7.58 17.63
CA LYS A 320 -25.91 -8.67 18.56
C LYS A 320 -25.30 -9.98 18.09
N VAL A 321 -24.69 -10.72 19.02
CA VAL A 321 -23.93 -11.94 18.76
C VAL A 321 -24.23 -13.04 19.78
N VAL A 322 -24.02 -14.29 19.37
CA VAL A 322 -23.93 -15.48 20.22
C VAL A 322 -22.60 -16.21 19.94
N ARG A 323 -22.29 -17.28 20.68
CA ARG A 323 -21.12 -18.13 20.40
C ARG A 323 -21.11 -18.64 18.93
N GLY A 324 -19.96 -18.50 18.28
CA GLY A 324 -19.70 -18.92 16.89
C GLY A 324 -19.01 -20.27 16.78
N LYS A 325 -18.76 -20.72 15.55
CA LYS A 325 -18.24 -22.07 15.24
C LYS A 325 -16.89 -22.39 15.90
N HIS A 326 -16.04 -21.39 16.16
CA HIS A 326 -14.71 -21.57 16.74
C HIS A 326 -14.63 -21.25 18.25
N TRP A 327 -15.76 -21.16 18.95
CA TRP A 327 -15.80 -20.88 20.39
C TRP A 327 -15.03 -21.90 21.23
N GLU A 328 -14.03 -21.43 21.98
CA GLU A 328 -13.23 -22.22 22.94
C GLU A 328 -13.28 -21.63 24.37
N TRP A 329 -14.23 -20.72 24.64
CA TRP A 329 -14.25 -19.84 25.81
C TRP A 329 -15.22 -20.30 26.91
N ASN A 330 -15.40 -21.62 27.06
CA ASN A 330 -16.26 -22.27 28.05
C ASN A 330 -17.71 -21.73 28.05
N THR A 331 -18.14 -21.13 29.16
CA THR A 331 -19.48 -20.55 29.39
C THR A 331 -19.40 -19.10 29.85
N GLN A 332 -18.41 -18.34 29.36
CA GLN A 332 -18.28 -16.91 29.66
C GLN A 332 -19.52 -16.12 29.21
N ASP A 333 -20.09 -16.52 28.07
CA ASP A 333 -21.39 -16.13 27.51
C ASP A 333 -22.61 -16.67 28.30
N ALA A 334 -22.49 -16.92 29.61
CA ALA A 334 -23.53 -17.46 30.50
C ALA A 334 -24.06 -18.89 30.21
N GLY A 335 -24.03 -19.35 28.97
CA GLY A 335 -24.69 -20.56 28.50
C GLY A 335 -25.35 -20.36 27.14
N ASN A 336 -25.88 -21.43 26.55
CA ASN A 336 -26.36 -21.39 25.18
C ASN A 336 -27.91 -21.34 25.09
N PRO A 337 -28.53 -20.35 24.42
CA PRO A 337 -27.96 -19.12 23.85
C PRO A 337 -28.30 -17.89 24.72
N ALA A 338 -27.31 -17.29 25.37
CA ALA A 338 -27.40 -15.89 25.82
C ALA A 338 -26.82 -14.96 24.75
N GLU A 339 -27.36 -13.75 24.64
CA GLU A 339 -26.89 -12.76 23.68
C GLU A 339 -25.76 -11.88 24.24
N GLY A 340 -24.93 -11.39 23.32
CA GLY A 340 -23.87 -10.44 23.56
C GLY A 340 -24.01 -9.23 22.64
N SER A 341 -23.58 -8.07 23.12
CA SER A 341 -23.50 -6.83 22.34
C SER A 341 -22.04 -6.48 22.08
N VAL A 342 -21.66 -6.26 20.83
CA VAL A 342 -20.30 -5.87 20.45
C VAL A 342 -20.05 -4.42 20.84
N LEU A 343 -19.02 -4.18 21.66
CA LEU A 343 -18.63 -2.85 22.15
C LEU A 343 -17.60 -2.15 21.26
N GLU A 344 -16.68 -2.92 20.64
CA GLU A 344 -15.64 -2.41 19.75
C GLU A 344 -15.11 -3.55 18.86
N ILE A 345 -14.71 -3.21 17.63
CA ILE A 345 -13.89 -4.07 16.77
C ILE A 345 -12.43 -3.61 16.91
N LYS A 346 -11.52 -4.55 17.15
CA LYS A 346 -10.15 -4.26 17.60
C LYS A 346 -9.11 -5.25 17.07
N PRO A 347 -7.81 -4.92 17.09
CA PRO A 347 -6.74 -5.90 16.90
C PRO A 347 -6.75 -6.98 18.01
N TRP A 348 -6.54 -8.25 17.65
CA TRP A 348 -6.26 -9.34 18.59
C TRP A 348 -4.84 -9.25 19.17
N ASN A 349 -3.87 -8.82 18.36
CA ASN A 349 -2.48 -8.55 18.74
C ASN A 349 -1.93 -7.42 17.86
N LYS A 350 -0.74 -6.90 18.20
CA LYS A 350 -0.05 -5.83 17.45
C LYS A 350 0.23 -6.14 15.95
N ASP A 351 0.15 -7.41 15.54
CA ASP A 351 0.51 -7.88 14.19
C ASP A 351 -0.73 -8.14 13.31
N SER A 352 -1.93 -7.75 13.75
CA SER A 352 -3.18 -7.82 12.98
C SER A 352 -4.08 -6.64 13.31
N SER A 353 -5.00 -6.26 12.42
CA SER A 353 -5.97 -5.17 12.64
C SER A 353 -7.39 -5.70 12.56
N LYS A 354 -8.34 -5.13 13.33
CA LYS A 354 -9.77 -5.50 13.37
C LYS A 354 -10.08 -7.00 13.50
N SER A 355 -9.13 -7.80 13.98
CA SER A 355 -9.17 -9.27 13.99
C SER A 355 -9.92 -9.88 15.19
N ALA A 356 -10.57 -9.02 15.99
CA ALA A 356 -11.27 -9.36 17.20
C ALA A 356 -12.45 -8.41 17.49
N ALA A 357 -13.40 -8.89 18.28
CA ALA A 357 -14.52 -8.08 18.80
C ALA A 357 -14.55 -8.16 20.33
N ARG A 358 -14.68 -7.02 21.02
CA ARG A 358 -14.98 -6.99 22.46
C ARG A 358 -16.49 -7.08 22.64
N VAL A 359 -16.97 -8.07 23.37
CA VAL A 359 -18.40 -8.34 23.57
C VAL A 359 -18.75 -8.25 25.04
N LYS A 360 -19.88 -7.58 25.35
CA LYS A 360 -20.54 -7.63 26.66
C LYS A 360 -21.76 -8.55 26.57
N TRP A 361 -21.79 -9.59 27.40
CA TRP A 361 -22.87 -10.57 27.48
C TRP A 361 -23.98 -10.10 28.43
N GLU A 362 -25.18 -10.70 28.32
CA GLU A 362 -26.33 -10.42 29.19
C GLU A 362 -26.04 -10.62 30.70
N ASN A 363 -25.16 -11.56 31.05
CA ASN A 363 -24.68 -11.76 32.42
C ASN A 363 -23.75 -10.64 32.94
N GLY A 364 -23.53 -9.58 32.15
CA GLY A 364 -22.67 -8.44 32.47
C GLY A 364 -21.17 -8.68 32.22
N THR A 365 -20.74 -9.92 31.99
CA THR A 365 -19.32 -10.21 31.69
C THR A 365 -18.91 -9.60 30.35
N THR A 366 -17.63 -9.25 30.21
CA THR A 366 -17.08 -8.66 29.00
C THR A 366 -15.72 -9.29 28.69
N ASN A 367 -15.50 -9.72 27.44
CA ASN A 367 -14.21 -10.25 26.99
C ASN A 367 -14.00 -9.97 25.48
N THR A 368 -12.84 -10.33 24.94
CA THR A 368 -12.47 -10.18 23.52
C THR A 368 -12.42 -11.54 22.83
N TYR A 369 -13.03 -11.65 21.65
CA TYR A 369 -13.23 -12.89 20.90
C TYR A 369 -12.72 -12.76 19.46
N ARG A 370 -12.24 -13.85 18.85
CA ARG A 370 -11.57 -13.81 17.53
C ARG A 370 -12.58 -13.64 16.39
N LEU A 371 -12.27 -12.73 15.47
CA LEU A 371 -13.02 -12.44 14.26
C LEU A 371 -12.03 -12.20 13.11
N GLY A 372 -11.57 -13.27 12.48
CA GLY A 372 -10.53 -13.24 11.45
C GLY A 372 -9.14 -13.63 11.95
N PHE A 373 -8.79 -13.41 13.22
CA PHE A 373 -7.47 -13.79 13.73
C PHE A 373 -7.16 -15.27 13.48
N ARG A 374 -6.16 -15.56 12.62
CA ARG A 374 -5.80 -16.91 12.16
C ARG A 374 -6.97 -17.72 11.58
N GLY A 375 -7.90 -17.06 10.90
CA GLY A 375 -9.10 -17.70 10.34
C GLY A 375 -10.10 -18.20 11.39
N LYS A 376 -10.06 -17.68 12.62
CA LYS A 376 -11.01 -18.04 13.69
C LYS A 376 -12.17 -17.06 13.78
N VAL A 377 -13.34 -17.62 14.10
CA VAL A 377 -14.65 -16.96 14.11
C VAL A 377 -15.41 -17.48 15.33
N ASP A 378 -15.16 -16.82 16.45
CA ASP A 378 -15.64 -17.25 17.77
C ASP A 378 -17.07 -16.75 18.06
N LEU A 379 -17.61 -15.89 17.19
CA LEU A 379 -18.92 -15.25 17.32
C LEU A 379 -19.80 -15.56 16.10
N LYS A 380 -21.10 -15.58 16.31
CA LYS A 380 -22.13 -15.60 15.27
C LYS A 380 -23.04 -14.40 15.47
N CYS A 381 -23.29 -13.64 14.41
CA CYS A 381 -24.22 -12.52 14.39
C CYS A 381 -25.68 -13.00 14.44
N VAL A 382 -26.49 -12.31 15.24
CA VAL A 382 -27.95 -12.47 15.31
C VAL A 382 -28.64 -11.22 14.73
N ILE A 383 -28.20 -10.03 15.16
CA ILE A 383 -28.62 -8.74 14.58
C ILE A 383 -27.37 -8.04 14.06
N PRO A 384 -27.20 -7.88 12.72
CA PRO A 384 -26.03 -7.22 12.14
C PRO A 384 -26.09 -5.71 12.35
N ALA A 385 -24.93 -5.13 12.64
CA ALA A 385 -24.74 -3.68 12.62
C ALA A 385 -24.06 -3.23 11.32
N SER A 386 -24.04 -1.92 11.10
CA SER A 386 -23.38 -1.28 9.95
C SER A 386 -21.89 -1.09 10.23
N GLY A 387 -21.04 -1.46 9.27
CA GLY A 387 -19.61 -1.15 9.27
C GLY A 387 -19.26 0.14 8.54
N GLY A 388 -20.26 0.92 8.14
CA GLY A 388 -20.11 1.97 7.14
C GLY A 388 -20.10 1.42 5.71
N HIS A 389 -19.68 2.26 4.76
CA HIS A 389 -19.87 2.04 3.33
C HIS A 389 -18.55 1.71 2.62
N PHE A 390 -18.60 0.99 1.49
CA PHE A 390 -17.43 0.60 0.69
C PHE A 390 -17.68 0.59 -0.84
N TYR A 391 -16.61 0.70 -1.62
CA TYR A 391 -16.66 0.69 -3.09
C TYR A 391 -16.43 -0.73 -3.66
N LYS A 392 -17.50 -1.55 -3.76
CA LYS A 392 -17.42 -2.96 -4.21
C LYS A 392 -16.63 -3.15 -5.52
N THR A 393 -16.80 -2.26 -6.49
CA THR A 393 -16.12 -2.30 -7.80
C THR A 393 -14.62 -2.08 -7.75
N HIS A 394 -14.07 -1.62 -6.62
CA HIS A 394 -12.64 -1.34 -6.46
C HIS A 394 -11.93 -2.35 -5.53
N LEU A 395 -12.68 -3.26 -4.89
CA LEU A 395 -12.13 -4.33 -4.05
C LEU A 395 -11.35 -5.36 -4.88
N GLN A 396 -10.42 -6.07 -4.23
CA GLN A 396 -9.76 -7.23 -4.81
C GLN A 396 -10.77 -8.36 -5.01
N VAL A 397 -10.84 -8.90 -6.23
CA VAL A 397 -11.68 -10.05 -6.57
C VAL A 397 -10.87 -11.33 -6.37
N LEU A 398 -11.30 -12.23 -5.47
CA LEU A 398 -10.53 -13.44 -5.17
C LEU A 398 -10.53 -14.42 -6.35
N GLY A 399 -9.34 -14.96 -6.64
CA GLY A 399 -9.11 -15.87 -7.77
C GLY A 399 -9.02 -15.20 -9.15
N LYS A 400 -9.39 -13.92 -9.27
CA LYS A 400 -9.14 -13.14 -10.48
C LYS A 400 -7.64 -12.89 -10.59
N ARG A 401 -7.03 -13.32 -11.70
CA ARG A 401 -5.69 -12.85 -12.08
C ARG A 401 -5.81 -11.39 -12.52
N GLU A 402 -5.29 -10.49 -11.69
CA GLU A 402 -5.05 -9.11 -12.03
C GLU A 402 -3.54 -8.96 -12.20
N THR A 403 -3.08 -8.59 -13.39
CA THR A 403 -1.68 -8.20 -13.62
C THR A 403 -1.51 -6.76 -13.15
N THR A 404 -0.35 -6.43 -12.58
CA THR A 404 -0.01 -5.02 -12.37
C THR A 404 0.05 -4.32 -13.73
N PRO A 405 -0.72 -3.24 -13.95
CA PRO A 405 -0.69 -2.54 -15.24
C PRO A 405 0.69 -1.95 -15.48
N CYS A 406 1.32 -2.37 -16.58
CA CYS A 406 2.35 -1.55 -17.17
C CYS A 406 1.66 -0.29 -17.71
N LEU A 407 2.02 0.88 -17.18
CA LEU A 407 1.43 2.17 -17.56
C LEU A 407 1.83 2.62 -18.97
N PHE A 408 2.94 2.08 -19.45
CA PHE A 408 3.65 2.55 -20.62
C PHE A 408 3.93 1.37 -21.56
N GLU A 409 4.07 1.70 -22.84
CA GLU A 409 4.51 0.80 -23.89
C GLU A 409 5.82 1.37 -24.49
N LEU A 410 6.54 0.55 -25.26
CA LEU A 410 7.68 1.07 -26.02
C LEU A 410 7.21 2.14 -27.01
N ASP A 411 8.07 3.13 -27.24
CA ASP A 411 7.82 4.33 -28.04
C ASP A 411 6.85 5.38 -27.46
N ASP A 412 6.34 5.18 -26.24
CA ASP A 412 5.51 6.20 -25.57
C ASP A 412 6.25 7.52 -25.33
N ALA A 413 5.57 8.64 -25.57
CA ALA A 413 6.01 9.95 -25.12
C ALA A 413 5.63 10.15 -23.65
N VAL A 414 6.60 10.52 -22.81
CA VAL A 414 6.43 10.70 -21.36
C VAL A 414 7.07 11.99 -20.87
N SER A 415 6.49 12.58 -19.84
CA SER A 415 7.05 13.71 -19.09
C SER A 415 7.05 13.41 -17.58
N CYS A 416 7.91 14.10 -16.83
CA CYS A 416 7.90 14.04 -15.38
C CYS A 416 7.14 15.25 -14.81
N MET A 417 6.33 15.04 -13.76
CA MET A 417 5.49 16.09 -13.17
C MET A 417 5.90 16.51 -11.75
N PHE A 418 7.02 15.99 -11.25
CA PHE A 418 7.44 16.12 -9.85
C PHE A 418 8.67 17.02 -9.72
N SER A 419 8.83 17.67 -8.56
CA SER A 419 10.00 18.50 -8.27
C SER A 419 11.28 17.66 -8.16
N VAL A 420 12.44 18.30 -8.28
CA VAL A 420 13.75 17.63 -8.12
C VAL A 420 13.88 16.95 -6.75
N GLU A 421 13.30 17.53 -5.71
CA GLU A 421 13.27 17.00 -4.33
C GLU A 421 12.36 15.77 -4.24
N GLN A 422 11.20 15.82 -4.89
CA GLN A 422 10.26 14.70 -4.99
C GLN A 422 10.88 13.53 -5.78
N MET A 423 11.61 13.83 -6.85
CA MET A 423 12.34 12.83 -7.64
C MET A 423 13.50 12.18 -6.87
N LYS A 424 14.22 12.95 -6.04
CA LYS A 424 15.22 12.44 -5.08
C LYS A 424 14.65 11.51 -4.01
N LEU A 425 13.32 11.41 -3.89
CA LEU A 425 12.62 10.44 -3.05
C LEU A 425 12.16 9.23 -3.87
N LEU A 426 11.44 9.45 -4.99
CA LEU A 426 10.89 8.38 -5.84
C LEU A 426 11.97 7.46 -6.44
N GLN A 427 13.14 7.99 -6.77
CA GLN A 427 14.23 7.24 -7.42
C GLN A 427 15.06 6.35 -6.48
N ARG A 428 14.83 6.37 -5.17
CA ARG A 428 15.74 5.73 -4.19
C ARG A 428 15.86 4.21 -4.31
N SER A 429 14.84 3.56 -4.85
CA SER A 429 14.79 2.13 -5.16
C SER A 429 14.60 1.85 -6.65
N HIS A 430 14.72 2.87 -7.50
CA HIS A 430 14.26 2.90 -8.88
C HIS A 430 15.30 3.65 -9.74
N GLY A 431 16.28 2.93 -10.28
CA GLY A 431 17.42 3.48 -11.04
C GLY A 431 18.41 4.39 -10.28
N GLY A 432 18.01 5.00 -9.16
CA GLY A 432 18.81 5.98 -8.42
C GLY A 432 18.61 7.42 -8.94
N TRP A 433 19.18 8.38 -8.20
CA TRP A 433 19.21 9.80 -8.60
C TRP A 433 20.64 10.30 -8.78
N THR A 434 20.88 11.06 -9.84
CA THR A 434 22.06 11.92 -9.97
C THR A 434 21.61 13.35 -10.30
N ASP A 435 22.31 14.38 -9.85
CA ASP A 435 21.87 15.76 -10.09
C ASP A 435 21.85 16.18 -11.57
N ALA A 436 22.55 15.44 -12.44
CA ALA A 436 22.42 15.55 -13.89
C ALA A 436 21.01 15.22 -14.41
N MET A 437 20.20 14.45 -13.67
CA MET A 437 18.80 14.14 -14.03
C MET A 437 17.89 15.37 -13.92
N SER A 438 18.26 16.38 -13.12
CA SER A 438 17.44 17.58 -12.89
C SER A 438 17.06 18.32 -14.17
N GLN A 439 17.97 18.38 -15.16
CA GLN A 439 17.72 19.05 -16.44
C GLN A 439 16.70 18.34 -17.34
N TYR A 440 16.40 17.06 -17.07
CA TYR A 440 15.51 16.22 -17.88
C TYR A 440 14.07 16.13 -17.35
N ILE A 441 13.86 16.44 -16.07
CA ILE A 441 12.52 16.52 -15.44
C ILE A 441 11.53 17.39 -16.25
N PRO A 442 11.88 18.60 -16.74
CA PRO A 442 10.96 19.44 -17.50
C PRO A 442 10.88 19.10 -19.00
N GLN A 443 11.50 18.00 -19.45
CA GLN A 443 11.56 17.62 -20.86
C GLN A 443 10.61 16.46 -21.17
N ASN A 444 10.09 16.43 -22.40
CA ASN A 444 9.51 15.22 -22.95
C ASN A 444 10.63 14.23 -23.30
N GLY A 445 10.46 12.99 -22.89
CA GLY A 445 11.31 11.86 -23.30
C GLY A 445 10.48 10.74 -23.91
N LYS A 446 11.16 9.72 -24.42
CA LYS A 446 10.59 8.56 -25.11
C LYS A 446 10.87 7.27 -24.33
N VAL A 447 9.86 6.46 -24.06
CA VAL A 447 10.05 5.13 -23.45
C VAL A 447 10.75 4.19 -24.44
N VAL A 448 11.87 3.62 -24.04
CA VAL A 448 12.73 2.76 -24.90
C VAL A 448 13.10 1.42 -24.29
N GLU A 449 12.89 1.25 -22.99
CA GLU A 449 12.96 -0.03 -22.29
C GLU A 449 12.03 0.05 -21.08
N ILE A 450 11.42 -1.07 -20.70
CA ILE A 450 10.76 -1.24 -19.41
C ILE A 450 11.32 -2.56 -18.86
N ASP A 451 11.86 -2.53 -17.65
CA ASP A 451 12.64 -3.65 -17.12
C ASP A 451 11.80 -4.68 -16.34
N GLY A 452 12.49 -5.57 -15.62
CA GLY A 452 11.88 -6.70 -14.91
C GLY A 452 11.14 -6.36 -13.61
N ASP A 453 11.32 -5.17 -13.03
CA ASP A 453 10.51 -4.70 -11.90
C ASP A 453 9.51 -3.59 -12.26
N GLY A 454 9.64 -3.03 -13.47
CA GLY A 454 8.68 -2.12 -14.08
C GLY A 454 9.18 -0.68 -14.18
N ASP A 455 10.46 -0.47 -13.90
CA ASP A 455 11.15 0.79 -14.10
C ASP A 455 11.30 1.12 -15.59
N VAL A 456 11.17 2.41 -15.89
CA VAL A 456 10.94 2.92 -17.25
C VAL A 456 12.20 3.62 -17.73
N ARG A 457 12.89 3.07 -18.74
CA ARG A 457 14.01 3.77 -19.37
C ARG A 457 13.49 4.73 -20.43
N VAL A 458 13.85 6.00 -20.24
CA VAL A 458 13.42 7.13 -21.08
C VAL A 458 14.63 7.73 -21.78
N GLU A 459 14.57 7.81 -23.12
CA GLU A 459 15.55 8.48 -23.98
C GLU A 459 15.11 9.91 -24.31
N TYR A 460 16.06 10.85 -24.28
CA TYR A 460 15.83 12.26 -24.57
C TYR A 460 16.47 12.70 -25.90
N VAL A 461 16.24 13.96 -26.30
CA VAL A 461 16.63 14.55 -27.60
C VAL A 461 18.16 14.74 -27.77
N ASP A 462 18.95 14.38 -26.77
CA ASP A 462 20.42 14.29 -26.81
C ASP A 462 20.93 12.84 -26.86
N GLY A 463 20.03 11.84 -26.87
CA GLY A 463 20.35 10.41 -26.84
C GLY A 463 20.68 9.88 -25.44
N ILE A 464 20.62 10.71 -24.40
CA ILE A 464 20.86 10.27 -23.01
C ILE A 464 19.63 9.55 -22.49
N LYS A 465 19.86 8.45 -21.75
CA LYS A 465 18.83 7.53 -21.26
C LYS A 465 18.86 7.46 -19.75
N TRP A 466 17.73 7.74 -19.12
CA TRP A 466 17.54 7.65 -17.67
C TRP A 466 16.51 6.59 -17.31
N THR A 467 16.72 5.90 -16.21
CA THR A 467 15.75 4.93 -15.65
C THR A 467 14.93 5.65 -14.59
N PHE A 468 13.61 5.58 -14.70
CA PHE A 468 12.66 6.28 -13.84
C PHE A 468 11.65 5.34 -13.19
N ASN A 469 11.35 5.64 -11.92
CA ASN A 469 10.20 5.08 -11.22
C ASN A 469 8.92 5.33 -12.04
N PRO A 470 8.10 4.31 -12.34
CA PRO A 470 6.88 4.48 -13.14
C PRO A 470 5.81 5.38 -12.49
N GLU A 471 5.87 5.68 -11.18
CA GLU A 471 5.00 6.71 -10.55
C GLU A 471 5.45 8.14 -10.87
N SER A 472 6.69 8.34 -11.32
CA SER A 472 7.23 9.68 -11.62
C SER A 472 6.86 10.24 -12.99
N LEU A 473 6.38 9.37 -13.89
CA LEU A 473 6.13 9.68 -15.30
C LEU A 473 4.63 9.77 -15.59
N CYS A 474 4.27 10.58 -16.59
CA CYS A 474 2.93 10.64 -17.15
C CYS A 474 2.98 10.51 -18.68
N LYS A 475 2.06 9.73 -19.25
CA LYS A 475 1.97 9.44 -20.68
C LYS A 475 1.37 10.66 -21.41
N SER A 476 2.21 11.34 -22.20
CA SER A 476 1.79 12.49 -23.01
C SER A 476 0.87 12.03 -24.14
N LYS A 477 -0.18 12.84 -24.41
CA LYS A 477 -1.09 12.60 -25.54
C LYS A 477 -0.51 13.08 -26.88
N GLU A 478 0.61 13.82 -26.85
CA GLU A 478 1.20 14.47 -28.02
C GLU A 478 2.61 13.95 -28.31
N LEU A 479 2.70 12.87 -29.11
CA LEU A 479 3.96 12.31 -29.60
C LEU A 479 4.82 13.26 -30.47
N LYS A 480 4.31 14.44 -30.82
CA LYS A 480 4.86 15.28 -31.91
C LYS A 480 5.90 16.30 -31.45
N ASN A 481 5.85 16.72 -30.18
CA ASN A 481 6.66 17.83 -29.67
C ASN A 481 7.80 17.33 -28.76
N PHE A 482 8.83 16.76 -29.38
CA PHE A 482 10.12 16.46 -28.73
C PHE A 482 10.98 17.73 -28.60
N THR A 483 10.52 18.70 -27.79
CA THR A 483 11.29 19.91 -27.48
C THR A 483 12.11 19.72 -26.21
N ARG A 484 13.34 20.26 -26.17
CA ARG A 484 14.23 20.21 -24.99
C ARG A 484 13.77 21.11 -23.84
N SER A 485 12.74 21.90 -24.06
CA SER A 485 12.04 22.70 -23.05
C SER A 485 10.65 23.09 -23.57
N PRO A 486 9.67 23.39 -22.70
CA PRO A 486 8.51 24.21 -23.06
C PRO A 486 8.89 25.56 -23.69
N MET A 487 10.08 26.10 -23.39
CA MET A 487 10.63 27.31 -24.03
C MET A 487 11.07 27.12 -25.49
N ASP A 488 11.24 25.87 -25.93
CA ASP A 488 11.70 25.53 -27.27
C ASP A 488 10.53 25.28 -28.25
N SER A 489 9.30 25.69 -27.92
CA SER A 489 8.16 25.63 -28.83
C SER A 489 8.20 26.74 -29.88
N GLU A 490 7.51 26.52 -31.01
CA GLU A 490 7.39 27.51 -32.09
C GLU A 490 6.64 28.78 -31.64
N ALA A 491 5.58 28.61 -30.86
CA ALA A 491 4.84 29.71 -30.24
C ALA A 491 5.74 30.57 -29.33
N VAL A 492 6.61 29.96 -28.51
CA VAL A 492 7.52 30.72 -27.63
C VAL A 492 8.57 31.48 -28.43
N ARG A 493 9.14 30.89 -29.49
CA ARG A 493 10.06 31.62 -30.38
C ARG A 493 9.39 32.83 -31.00
N THR A 494 8.20 32.66 -31.58
CA THR A 494 7.44 33.75 -32.19
C THR A 494 7.17 34.90 -31.21
N ILE A 495 6.85 34.60 -29.96
CA ILE A 495 6.61 35.62 -28.92
C ILE A 495 7.90 36.35 -28.50
N LEU A 496 9.04 35.65 -28.42
CA LEU A 496 10.34 36.27 -28.14
C LEU A 496 10.82 37.13 -29.33
N ASP A 497 10.58 36.68 -30.56
CA ASP A 497 10.88 37.44 -31.79
C ASP A 497 9.98 38.69 -31.93
N LEU A 498 8.77 38.68 -31.35
CA LEU A 498 7.91 39.85 -31.17
C LEU A 498 8.37 40.80 -30.05
N GLY A 499 9.48 40.50 -29.36
CA GLY A 499 10.12 41.40 -28.40
C GLY A 499 9.57 41.34 -26.97
N PHE A 500 8.81 40.31 -26.61
CA PHE A 500 8.34 40.14 -25.22
C PHE A 500 9.48 39.75 -24.28
N ASP A 501 9.42 40.22 -23.03
CA ASP A 501 10.45 39.95 -22.03
C ASP A 501 10.61 38.44 -21.77
N ARG A 502 11.87 37.99 -21.77
CA ARG A 502 12.20 36.56 -21.75
C ARG A 502 11.84 35.90 -20.42
N ASP A 503 11.99 36.61 -19.30
CA ASP A 503 11.75 36.04 -17.97
C ASP A 503 10.25 36.03 -17.64
N LEU A 504 9.49 37.03 -18.10
CA LEU A 504 8.03 37.03 -18.13
C LEU A 504 7.47 35.88 -18.97
N VAL A 505 7.95 35.72 -20.21
CA VAL A 505 7.56 34.61 -21.10
C VAL A 505 7.88 33.28 -20.41
N GLN A 506 9.08 33.14 -19.84
CA GLN A 506 9.47 31.92 -19.11
C GLN A 506 8.57 31.65 -17.90
N LYS A 507 8.26 32.66 -17.08
CA LYS A 507 7.34 32.55 -15.95
C LYS A 507 5.95 32.05 -16.38
N VAL A 508 5.39 32.59 -17.46
CA VAL A 508 4.06 32.20 -17.97
C VAL A 508 4.07 30.79 -18.56
N VAL A 509 5.02 30.50 -19.46
CA VAL A 509 5.16 29.20 -20.12
C VAL A 509 5.30 28.07 -19.11
N TRP A 510 6.21 28.22 -18.14
CA TRP A 510 6.47 27.18 -17.15
C TRP A 510 5.35 27.03 -16.12
N ARG A 511 4.69 28.13 -15.70
CA ARG A 511 3.50 28.05 -14.85
C ARG A 511 2.41 27.22 -15.52
N THR A 512 2.07 27.54 -16.77
CA THR A 512 1.02 26.82 -17.50
C THR A 512 1.40 25.37 -17.71
N PHE A 513 2.63 25.08 -18.17
CA PHE A 513 3.10 23.71 -18.38
C PHE A 513 2.97 22.82 -17.13
N PHE A 514 3.42 23.30 -15.96
CA PHE A 514 3.27 22.56 -14.70
C PHE A 514 1.82 22.48 -14.17
N THR A 515 0.93 23.37 -14.60
CA THR A 515 -0.48 23.40 -14.13
C THR A 515 -1.41 22.57 -15.00
N SER A 516 -1.26 22.61 -16.33
CA SER A 516 -2.17 21.98 -17.30
C SER A 516 -1.58 20.80 -18.07
N GLN A 517 -0.27 20.52 -17.94
CA GLN A 517 0.44 19.46 -18.68
C GLN A 517 0.43 19.65 -20.21
N THR A 518 0.15 20.86 -20.70
CA THR A 518 0.04 21.19 -22.12
C THR A 518 1.09 22.21 -22.55
N TYR A 519 1.60 22.05 -23.76
CA TYR A 519 2.35 23.10 -24.45
C TYR A 519 1.37 24.17 -24.96
N PHE A 520 1.86 25.40 -25.15
CA PHE A 520 1.14 26.37 -25.98
C PHE A 520 1.29 25.96 -27.45
N SER A 521 0.25 25.33 -28.00
CA SER A 521 0.14 24.93 -29.41
C SER A 521 -0.10 26.11 -30.34
N GLU A 522 -0.66 27.22 -29.82
CA GLU A 522 -1.07 28.40 -30.57
C GLU A 522 -0.45 29.66 -29.97
N THR A 523 0.14 30.49 -30.83
CA THR A 523 0.83 31.73 -30.45
C THR A 523 -0.12 32.74 -29.81
N GLU A 524 -1.37 32.84 -30.26
CA GLU A 524 -2.36 33.76 -29.71
C GLU A 524 -2.75 33.41 -28.26
N LEU A 525 -2.86 32.13 -27.93
CA LEU A 525 -3.17 31.68 -26.56
C LEU A 525 -2.03 32.04 -25.59
N LEU A 526 -0.77 31.91 -26.03
CA LEU A 526 0.39 32.34 -25.27
C LEU A 526 0.43 33.87 -25.11
N LEU A 527 0.22 34.61 -26.20
CA LEU A 527 0.17 36.08 -26.21
C LEU A 527 -0.85 36.61 -25.20
N ASN A 528 -2.10 36.13 -25.27
CA ASN A 528 -3.17 36.55 -24.37
C ASN A 528 -2.84 36.26 -22.90
N THR A 529 -2.30 35.07 -22.61
CA THR A 529 -1.90 34.69 -21.24
C THR A 529 -0.76 35.57 -20.69
N ILE A 530 0.14 36.05 -21.55
CA ILE A 530 1.21 37.00 -21.17
C ILE A 530 0.64 38.41 -20.95
N LEU A 531 -0.27 38.87 -21.81
CA LEU A 531 -0.89 40.19 -21.70
C LEU A 531 -1.69 40.34 -20.39
N ASP A 532 -2.48 39.32 -20.02
CA ASP A 532 -3.19 39.27 -18.74
C ASP A 532 -2.23 39.28 -17.53
N GLU A 533 -1.11 38.56 -17.63
CA GLU A 533 -0.06 38.56 -16.60
C GLU A 533 0.59 39.95 -16.46
N THR A 534 0.80 40.70 -17.55
CA THR A 534 1.27 42.10 -17.46
C THR A 534 0.23 43.07 -16.91
N ASN A 535 -1.05 42.92 -17.26
CA ASN A 535 -2.13 43.73 -16.69
C ASN A 535 -2.25 43.52 -15.17
N THR A 536 -2.02 42.28 -14.71
CA THR A 536 -1.96 41.88 -13.29
C THR A 536 -0.69 42.37 -12.57
N GLN A 537 0.35 42.78 -13.30
CA GLN A 537 1.58 43.36 -12.74
C GLN A 537 1.56 44.89 -12.75
N ASN A 538 1.03 45.55 -13.79
CA ASN A 538 0.89 47.01 -13.84
C ASN A 538 -0.02 47.53 -12.70
N THR A 539 -1.14 46.84 -12.44
CA THR A 539 -2.03 47.13 -11.29
C THR A 539 -1.37 46.96 -9.91
N ARG A 540 -0.22 46.28 -9.83
CA ARG A 540 0.65 46.20 -8.63
C ARG A 540 1.80 47.20 -8.64
N ALA A 541 2.19 47.73 -9.79
CA ALA A 541 3.20 48.78 -9.90
C ALA A 541 2.63 50.14 -9.44
N ASP A 542 1.40 50.47 -9.86
CA ASP A 542 0.73 51.74 -9.51
C ASP A 542 0.50 51.94 -8.01
N THR A 543 0.51 50.87 -7.22
CA THR A 543 0.43 50.91 -5.75
C THR A 543 1.78 51.04 -5.04
N CYS A 544 2.91 50.94 -5.75
CA CYS A 544 4.26 51.00 -5.18
C CYS A 544 4.97 52.36 -5.36
N THR A 545 4.46 53.25 -6.22
CA THR A 545 5.09 54.56 -6.50
C THR A 545 4.88 55.60 -5.40
N LEU A 546 4.08 55.30 -4.38
CA LEU A 546 3.86 56.13 -3.18
C LEU A 546 4.37 55.44 -1.92
N ASN A 547 5.70 55.43 -1.73
CA ASN A 547 6.41 55.63 -0.46
C ASN A 547 7.84 55.07 -0.53
N LEU A 548 8.84 55.91 -0.84
CA LEU A 548 10.23 55.72 -0.39
C LEU A 548 11.08 56.98 -0.63
N ARG A 549 11.11 57.86 0.38
CA ARG A 549 12.25 58.73 0.68
C ARG A 549 12.43 58.75 2.19
N THR A 550 13.42 58.03 2.68
CA THR A 550 13.96 58.23 4.02
C THR A 550 14.90 59.44 3.99
N ASP A 551 14.99 60.19 5.08
CA ASP A 551 16.16 60.11 5.97
C ASP A 551 15.99 61.00 7.21
N SER A 552 16.92 60.79 8.14
CA SER A 552 16.90 61.14 9.57
C SER A 552 17.10 62.61 9.94
N GLU A 553 16.69 62.93 11.18
CA GLU A 553 17.26 63.95 12.07
C GLU A 553 17.19 65.45 11.68
N HIS A 554 16.35 66.21 12.40
CA HIS A 554 16.88 67.01 13.52
C HIS A 554 15.83 67.35 14.60
N SER A 555 16.25 68.06 15.64
CA SER A 555 15.63 68.05 16.98
C SER A 555 14.79 69.29 17.36
N THR A 556 13.99 69.12 18.43
CA THR A 556 13.59 70.12 19.46
C THR A 556 12.65 71.30 19.13
N SER A 557 11.60 71.42 19.97
CA SER A 557 10.91 72.65 20.47
C SER A 557 10.14 73.55 19.48
N SER A 558 9.06 74.26 19.87
CA SER A 558 8.37 74.38 21.18
C SER A 558 6.97 74.98 21.03
N GLU A 559 6.04 74.62 21.94
CA GLU A 559 4.94 75.45 22.50
C GLU A 559 3.81 75.98 21.56
N SER A 560 2.56 76.19 22.01
CA SER A 560 1.82 75.73 23.22
C SER A 560 0.30 75.98 23.07
N ASN A 561 -0.52 75.35 23.92
CA ASN A 561 -1.85 75.83 24.40
C ASN A 561 -3.03 75.95 23.36
N LEU A 562 -4.33 75.90 23.73
CA LEU A 562 -5.05 75.67 25.00
C LEU A 562 -6.50 75.14 24.75
N ASP A 563 -7.04 74.40 25.72
CA ASP A 563 -8.44 74.16 26.15
C ASP A 563 -9.69 74.02 25.21
N SER A 564 -10.33 72.85 25.34
CA SER A 564 -11.71 72.58 25.82
C SER A 564 -13.03 73.07 25.14
N ASN A 565 -13.87 72.07 24.79
CA ASN A 565 -15.34 71.95 24.95
C ASN A 565 -16.34 73.04 24.50
N HIS A 566 -17.27 72.68 23.58
CA HIS A 566 -18.72 72.73 23.89
C HIS A 566 -19.61 71.85 22.98
N LEU A 567 -20.89 71.69 23.35
CA LEU A 567 -21.91 70.85 22.71
C LEU A 567 -22.88 71.59 21.77
N ALA A 568 -23.45 70.85 20.81
CA ALA A 568 -24.73 71.13 20.12
C ALA A 568 -25.61 69.85 20.08
N ALA A 569 -26.84 69.91 19.53
CA ALA A 569 -27.90 68.90 19.75
C ALA A 569 -28.87 68.68 18.57
N THR A 570 -29.88 67.80 18.77
CA THR A 570 -31.11 67.57 17.96
C THR A 570 -30.95 66.72 16.67
N ASN A 571 -31.95 66.04 16.06
CA ASN A 571 -33.32 65.56 16.41
C ASN A 571 -33.78 64.54 15.32
N SER A 572 -34.86 63.74 15.41
CA SER A 572 -35.54 63.08 16.55
C SER A 572 -36.72 62.21 16.04
N SER A 573 -36.85 60.97 16.55
CA SER A 573 -38.13 60.20 16.67
C SER A 573 -38.86 59.70 15.40
N PRO A 574 -39.86 58.78 15.50
CA PRO A 574 -40.28 57.90 16.62
C PRO A 574 -40.38 56.38 16.28
N CYS A 575 -40.66 55.54 17.30
CA CYS A 575 -41.10 54.13 17.16
C CYS A 575 -42.66 54.01 17.23
N PRO A 576 -43.25 52.81 17.00
CA PRO A 576 -43.52 51.83 18.08
C PRO A 576 -43.04 50.39 17.75
N ALA A 577 -42.54 49.58 18.69
CA ALA A 577 -43.28 48.74 19.68
C ALA A 577 -44.21 47.68 19.03
N SER A 578 -43.87 46.39 18.88
CA SER A 578 -43.47 45.32 19.83
C SER A 578 -44.64 44.52 20.43
N LEU A 579 -44.60 43.17 20.36
CA LEU A 579 -45.32 42.23 21.24
C LEU A 579 -44.86 40.76 21.04
N THR A 580 -44.99 39.96 22.10
CA THR A 580 -44.83 38.48 22.21
C THR A 580 -45.91 38.00 23.24
N PRO A 581 -46.20 36.71 23.55
CA PRO A 581 -45.34 35.50 23.44
C PRO A 581 -46.10 34.16 23.16
N ALA A 582 -45.53 33.05 23.66
CA ALA A 582 -46.14 31.75 24.05
C ALA A 582 -45.93 30.54 23.11
N SER A 583 -46.08 29.34 23.69
CA SER A 583 -45.59 28.04 23.20
C SER A 583 -46.72 27.05 22.90
N ALA A 584 -46.52 26.10 21.97
CA ALA A 584 -46.85 24.67 22.17
C ALA A 584 -46.39 23.75 21.01
N THR A 585 -45.76 22.65 21.42
CA THR A 585 -45.66 21.28 20.86
C THR A 585 -46.33 20.89 19.52
N THR A 586 -45.65 19.99 18.80
CA THR A 586 -46.13 18.75 18.11
C THR A 586 -45.69 18.61 16.64
N THR A 587 -45.31 17.38 16.29
CA THR A 587 -44.84 16.86 14.99
C THR A 587 -45.80 17.06 13.81
N VAL A 588 -45.26 17.13 12.58
CA VAL A 588 -45.36 16.07 11.56
C VAL A 588 -44.48 16.38 10.34
N SER A 589 -43.98 15.35 9.68
CA SER A 589 -43.17 15.38 8.45
C SER A 589 -43.91 15.90 7.22
N LYS A 590 -43.16 16.45 6.25
CA LYS A 590 -43.52 16.39 4.83
C LYS A 590 -42.27 16.29 3.97
N GLU A 591 -42.26 15.35 3.04
CA GLU A 591 -41.23 15.26 2.01
C GLU A 591 -41.38 16.42 1.01
N SER A 592 -40.28 17.05 0.63
CA SER A 592 -40.20 17.85 -0.58
C SER A 592 -39.93 16.92 -1.77
N THR A 593 -40.97 16.65 -2.55
CA THR A 593 -40.90 15.89 -3.82
C THR A 593 -39.89 16.53 -4.77
N ALA A 594 -38.94 15.75 -5.30
CA ALA A 594 -38.01 16.23 -6.30
C ALA A 594 -38.71 16.47 -7.64
N THR A 595 -38.68 17.72 -8.12
CA THR A 595 -39.03 18.12 -9.49
C THR A 595 -37.75 18.29 -10.31
N PRO A 596 -37.63 17.67 -11.50
CA PRO A 596 -36.40 17.74 -12.30
C PRO A 596 -36.43 18.91 -13.29
N ASP A 597 -36.00 20.10 -12.85
CA ASP A 597 -35.59 21.18 -13.76
C ASP A 597 -34.63 22.14 -13.02
N ASP A 598 -33.39 22.27 -13.51
CA ASP A 598 -32.38 23.20 -12.96
C ASP A 598 -31.18 23.37 -13.93
N ASP A 599 -31.47 23.85 -15.15
CA ASP A 599 -30.47 24.13 -16.21
C ASP A 599 -29.62 25.39 -15.94
N GLN A 600 -29.09 25.49 -14.70
CA GLN A 600 -28.16 26.54 -14.30
C GLN A 600 -26.86 26.45 -15.09
N THR A 601 -26.44 27.58 -15.65
CA THR A 601 -25.26 27.62 -16.51
C THR A 601 -23.98 27.35 -15.73
N LEU A 602 -22.94 26.89 -16.43
CA LEU A 602 -21.62 26.67 -15.82
C LEU A 602 -21.06 27.96 -15.20
N ALA A 603 -21.38 29.13 -15.77
CA ALA A 603 -20.97 30.43 -15.26
C ALA A 603 -21.62 30.77 -13.91
N GLU A 604 -22.86 30.34 -13.67
CA GLU A 604 -23.55 30.56 -12.39
C GLU A 604 -23.04 29.60 -11.31
N LYS A 605 -22.82 28.34 -11.66
CA LYS A 605 -22.18 27.35 -10.76
C LYS A 605 -20.75 27.77 -10.38
N TYR A 606 -19.99 28.33 -11.33
CA TYR A 606 -18.67 28.89 -11.04
C TYR A 606 -18.75 30.13 -10.14
N ARG A 607 -19.71 31.02 -10.37
CA ARG A 607 -19.95 32.21 -9.52
C ARG A 607 -20.28 31.81 -8.08
N GLN A 608 -21.19 30.85 -7.89
CA GLN A 608 -21.56 30.34 -6.58
C GLN A 608 -20.37 29.70 -5.84
N LEU A 609 -19.54 28.90 -6.53
CA LEU A 609 -18.33 28.30 -5.93
C LEU A 609 -17.28 29.35 -5.53
N MET A 610 -17.19 30.47 -6.27
CA MET A 610 -16.29 31.58 -5.91
C MET A 610 -16.85 32.38 -4.72
N GLU A 611 -18.15 32.70 -4.73
CA GLU A 611 -18.86 33.31 -3.59
C GLU A 611 -18.73 32.46 -2.32
N GLU A 612 -18.86 31.13 -2.43
CA GLU A 612 -18.67 30.19 -1.31
C GLU A 612 -17.28 30.29 -0.68
N ARG A 613 -16.23 30.46 -1.48
CA ARG A 613 -14.83 30.56 -1.01
C ARG A 613 -14.41 31.96 -0.55
N GLN A 614 -15.17 33.02 -0.84
CA GLN A 614 -14.87 34.39 -0.41
C GLN A 614 -15.01 34.61 1.12
N CYS A 615 -14.23 35.57 1.63
CA CYS A 615 -14.30 36.09 2.99
C CYS A 615 -15.69 36.70 3.26
N LYS A 616 -16.44 36.18 4.22
CA LYS A 616 -17.82 36.58 4.54
C LYS A 616 -17.96 37.92 5.28
N ILE A 617 -17.00 38.84 5.06
CA ILE A 617 -16.87 40.13 5.75
C ILE A 617 -16.60 41.23 4.74
N CYS A 618 -15.55 41.10 3.89
CA CYS A 618 -15.32 42.03 2.78
C CYS A 618 -15.88 41.55 1.44
N MET A 619 -16.04 40.23 1.23
CA MET A 619 -16.38 39.59 -0.06
C MET A 619 -15.39 39.83 -1.22
N GLU A 620 -14.27 40.53 -0.98
CA GLU A 620 -13.28 40.89 -2.01
C GLU A 620 -12.26 39.79 -2.31
N VAL A 621 -11.93 38.96 -1.32
CA VAL A 621 -10.83 37.97 -1.37
C VAL A 621 -11.21 36.69 -0.61
N ASP A 622 -10.52 35.58 -0.90
CA ASP A 622 -10.80 34.27 -0.29
C ASP A 622 -10.80 34.28 1.25
N ALA A 623 -11.63 33.42 1.84
CA ALA A 623 -11.51 33.00 3.22
C ALA A 623 -10.28 32.09 3.37
N ARG A 624 -9.29 32.53 4.16
CA ARG A 624 -8.01 31.83 4.38
C ARG A 624 -7.66 31.68 5.87
N MET A 625 -8.53 32.13 6.77
CA MET A 625 -8.35 32.05 8.22
C MET A 625 -9.42 31.16 8.85
N THR A 626 -8.98 30.11 9.54
CA THR A 626 -9.82 29.21 10.34
C THR A 626 -9.79 29.62 11.81
N PHE A 627 -10.97 29.68 12.44
CA PHE A 627 -11.11 30.02 13.86
C PHE A 627 -11.17 28.77 14.76
N VAL A 628 -10.39 28.79 15.85
CA VAL A 628 -10.33 27.75 16.88
C VAL A 628 -11.11 28.21 18.12
N PRO A 629 -11.94 27.38 18.77
CA PRO A 629 -12.13 25.94 18.52
C PRO A 629 -13.15 25.57 17.43
N CYS A 630 -13.92 26.53 16.90
CA CYS A 630 -15.12 26.24 16.10
C CYS A 630 -14.90 25.72 14.66
N GLY A 631 -13.66 25.67 14.15
CA GLY A 631 -13.29 25.10 12.85
C GLY A 631 -13.69 25.90 11.60
N HIS A 632 -14.37 27.04 11.76
CA HIS A 632 -14.93 27.80 10.64
C HIS A 632 -13.86 28.57 9.86
N LEU A 633 -13.73 28.30 8.55
CA LEU A 633 -12.91 29.02 7.57
C LEU A 633 -13.78 30.08 6.87
N VAL A 634 -13.75 31.33 7.34
CA VAL A 634 -14.79 32.32 6.99
C VAL A 634 -14.27 33.73 6.71
N SER A 635 -13.02 34.04 7.03
CA SER A 635 -12.44 35.37 6.79
C SER A 635 -11.08 35.32 6.10
N CYS A 636 -10.71 36.43 5.46
CA CYS A 636 -9.34 36.69 5.04
C CYS A 636 -8.48 37.13 6.24
N GLU A 637 -7.18 37.25 6.01
CA GLU A 637 -6.18 37.61 7.01
C GLU A 637 -6.46 38.99 7.64
N VAL A 638 -6.75 40.00 6.81
CA VAL A 638 -7.07 41.37 7.24
C VAL A 638 -8.33 41.39 8.13
N CYS A 639 -9.45 40.85 7.65
CA CYS A 639 -10.71 40.86 8.39
C CYS A 639 -10.69 39.99 9.67
N SER A 640 -9.77 39.02 9.77
CA SER A 640 -9.62 38.21 10.99
C SER A 640 -9.02 38.98 12.18
N SER A 641 -8.25 40.02 11.91
CA SER A 641 -7.32 40.67 12.87
C SER A 641 -7.97 41.28 14.13
N GLN A 642 -9.28 41.57 14.09
CA GLN A 642 -10.01 42.25 15.18
C GLN A 642 -11.21 41.43 15.70
N LEU A 643 -11.42 40.21 15.21
CA LEU A 643 -12.55 39.38 15.61
C LEU A 643 -12.27 38.64 16.92
N LYS A 644 -13.17 38.82 17.90
CA LYS A 644 -13.18 38.07 19.17
C LYS A 644 -14.15 36.88 19.14
N GLN A 645 -15.12 36.89 18.22
CA GLN A 645 -16.12 35.83 18.03
C GLN A 645 -16.27 35.50 16.54
N CYS A 646 -16.53 34.23 16.24
CA CYS A 646 -16.73 33.74 14.88
C CYS A 646 -18.04 34.31 14.29
N PRO A 647 -18.03 34.94 13.10
CA PRO A 647 -19.23 35.56 12.53
C PRO A 647 -20.34 34.54 12.17
N MET A 648 -19.99 33.28 11.90
CA MET A 648 -20.96 32.23 11.56
C MET A 648 -21.64 31.60 12.79
N CYS A 649 -20.86 31.19 13.79
CA CYS A 649 -21.37 30.40 14.94
C CYS A 649 -21.33 31.16 16.28
N ARG A 650 -20.81 32.39 16.32
CA ARG A 650 -20.70 33.27 17.50
C ARG A 650 -19.88 32.74 18.69
N SER A 651 -19.22 31.59 18.53
CA SER A 651 -18.23 31.09 19.50
C SER A 651 -17.05 32.05 19.62
N ASP A 652 -16.52 32.21 20.83
CA ASP A 652 -15.29 32.97 21.07
C ASP A 652 -14.09 32.36 20.31
N ILE A 653 -13.19 33.22 19.87
CA ILE A 653 -12.00 32.85 19.09
C ILE A 653 -10.79 32.80 20.03
N GLU A 654 -10.33 31.59 20.34
CA GLU A 654 -9.11 31.38 21.12
C GLU A 654 -7.85 31.56 20.27
N LYS A 655 -7.92 31.14 18.99
CA LYS A 655 -6.81 31.24 18.04
C LYS A 655 -7.32 31.37 16.61
N VAL A 656 -6.63 32.19 15.82
CA VAL A 656 -6.78 32.27 14.37
C VAL A 656 -5.64 31.46 13.73
N VAL A 657 -5.95 30.62 12.75
CA VAL A 657 -4.98 29.80 12.01
C VAL A 657 -5.09 30.11 10.51
N LYS A 658 -3.95 30.33 9.85
CA LYS A 658 -3.88 30.51 8.40
C LYS A 658 -3.94 29.15 7.70
N THR A 659 -4.95 28.96 6.87
CA THR A 659 -5.27 27.69 6.22
C THR A 659 -4.88 27.75 4.76
N TYR A 660 -3.91 26.91 4.38
CA TYR A 660 -3.46 26.76 3.01
C TYR A 660 -4.33 25.69 2.36
N LEU A 661 -5.28 26.14 1.51
CA LEU A 661 -6.04 25.24 0.64
C LEU A 661 -5.10 24.80 -0.49
N VAL A 662 -4.94 23.48 -0.62
CA VAL A 662 -4.22 22.79 -1.70
C VAL A 662 -5.25 22.27 -2.69
#